data_AF-A0A9X0TV09-F1
#
_entry.id   AF-A0A9X0TV09-F1
#
_cell.length_a   1.000
_cell.length_b   1.000
_cell.length_c   1.000
_cell.angle_alpha   90.00
_cell.angle_beta   90.00
_cell.angle_gamma   90.00
#
_symmetry.space_group_name_H-M   'P 1'
#
loop_
_entity.id
_entity.type
_entity.pdbx_description
1 polymer ?
#
loop_
_entity_poly.entity_id
_entity_poly.type
_entity_poly.pdbx_seq_one_letter_code
_entity_poly.pdbx_strand_id
1 'polypeptide(L)'
;MAAASRSTLVIHGRLAMREARLAAASDGRHGLQIMSFEQAAVRLGGGFIRPIDEESLRAAIQAVLPATPMGELESIKMLPGMIGAAAGTLHKAWRASIDLDALASGHPRLEALARLEAAVLAELPGEMIRPADIVAAAASRIAHAPAILGAIDIVGLTELSPCWRPLLKALATHIPVRWIAGPRSVPVWLGGCDVAIVPAEAERPAVHSISAATAYHEAVEAMRWARSLLASGVSPAEIAIAAASPADFDDHFVALRADANIDLHFVHGVRVVTTREGQAAAALADIVVRGLSHSRLRRLATLCRDSAPFASLPEGWLRVLPSDAPLSTTSAWNRLLSRLKPDSWPDGLDHVPTLRTAVDLLIKGPDVALEIGEAFLKGRSLAIWRKALMAGPAASIDSTLEALKQDDGLEACVRVAWMPASALAASPRRFVRLIGLNDVTPSKSAWIGLVDLSIAALPAIDASHFPLDNFVAAGDTDNNQTREGFAAEASAIGARQVRLSWLAPSRDENAAGQVLHEEEIDIWTGTGDEPGPEPDVPTPIQGGRERGLILHKLMEEVLTGECEDSSTSLRARAEVLILALGMSPSTDPANGLSADELALCVSRTLTLPEIVALRPALLAEFPVYALRQEDAGLVATAGIADALTIDAAGQPAVIVDWKSDVAPAPQTLDHYRAQVRAYLDMTGAVQGLIVLMTGATIISVSPSPATMVA
;
A
#
# COMPACT_ATOMS: atom_id res chain seq x y z
N MET A 1 4.46 -15.56 -33.66
CA MET A 1 3.99 -14.75 -32.52
C MET A 1 3.17 -15.68 -31.64
N ALA A 2 3.60 -15.93 -30.42
CA ALA A 2 2.81 -16.74 -29.48
C ALA A 2 1.56 -15.94 -29.10
N ALA A 3 0.39 -16.60 -29.06
CA ALA A 3 -0.84 -16.00 -28.54
C ALA A 3 -0.53 -15.36 -27.18
N ALA A 4 -1.08 -14.17 -26.91
CA ALA A 4 -0.79 -13.41 -25.69
C ALA A 4 -1.00 -14.28 -24.44
N SER A 5 0.10 -14.79 -23.88
CA SER A 5 0.08 -15.61 -22.68
C SER A 5 0.26 -14.73 -21.46
N ARG A 6 -0.38 -15.10 -20.35
CA ARG A 6 -0.09 -14.53 -19.04
C ARG A 6 1.42 -14.50 -18.79
N SER A 7 1.89 -13.41 -18.19
CA SER A 7 3.28 -13.26 -17.74
C SER A 7 3.32 -12.45 -16.45
N THR A 8 4.36 -12.65 -15.66
CA THR A 8 4.55 -11.97 -14.38
C THR A 8 5.84 -11.16 -14.39
N LEU A 9 5.74 -9.90 -14.01
CA LEU A 9 6.85 -9.02 -13.71
C LEU A 9 6.96 -8.88 -12.19
N VAL A 10 7.99 -9.52 -11.64
CA VAL A 10 8.37 -9.39 -10.24
C VAL A 10 9.26 -8.16 -10.08
N ILE A 11 8.77 -7.18 -9.32
CA ILE A 11 9.47 -5.94 -9.04
C ILE A 11 9.21 -5.53 -7.58
N HIS A 12 10.11 -4.73 -7.01
CA HIS A 12 10.05 -4.31 -5.61
C HIS A 12 9.99 -2.78 -5.49
N GLY A 13 9.26 -2.29 -4.49
CA GLY A 13 9.04 -0.87 -4.22
C GLY A 13 7.79 -0.32 -4.91
N ARG A 14 7.08 0.56 -4.21
CA ARG A 14 5.78 1.10 -4.68
C ARG A 14 5.94 1.89 -5.98
N LEU A 15 6.97 2.74 -6.05
CA LEU A 15 7.28 3.53 -7.25
C LEU A 15 7.52 2.65 -8.48
N ALA A 16 8.36 1.63 -8.35
CA ALA A 16 8.74 0.78 -9.47
C ALA A 16 7.54 -0.02 -10.00
N MET A 17 6.67 -0.49 -9.10
CA MET A 17 5.39 -1.12 -9.47
C MET A 17 4.45 -0.15 -10.19
N ARG A 18 4.35 1.09 -9.70
CA ARG A 18 3.52 2.15 -10.31
C ARG A 18 3.98 2.49 -11.73
N GLU A 19 5.28 2.61 -11.93
CA GLU A 19 5.86 2.85 -13.26
C GLU A 19 5.69 1.67 -14.21
N ALA A 20 5.87 0.44 -13.72
CA ALA A 20 5.62 -0.74 -14.51
C ALA A 20 4.14 -0.82 -14.96
N ARG A 21 3.20 -0.44 -14.08
CA ARG A 21 1.77 -0.35 -14.43
C ARG A 21 1.55 0.72 -15.50
N LEU A 22 2.19 1.88 -15.39
CA LEU A 22 2.06 2.94 -16.40
C LEU A 22 2.63 2.51 -17.75
N ALA A 23 3.79 1.84 -17.76
CA ALA A 23 4.37 1.28 -18.98
C ALA A 23 3.44 0.23 -19.60
N ALA A 24 2.86 -0.66 -18.78
CA ALA A 24 1.90 -1.65 -19.25
C ALA A 24 0.64 -1.01 -19.86
N ALA A 25 0.14 0.08 -19.25
CA ALA A 25 -0.98 0.86 -19.76
C ALA A 25 -0.66 1.58 -21.07
N SER A 26 0.53 2.18 -21.16
CA SER A 26 1.02 2.83 -22.38
C SER A 26 1.17 1.85 -23.54
N ASP A 27 1.66 0.64 -23.26
CA ASP A 27 1.94 -0.37 -24.28
C ASP A 27 0.72 -1.27 -24.59
N GLY A 28 -0.41 -1.11 -23.90
CA GLY A 28 -1.57 -2.01 -24.03
C GLY A 28 -1.27 -3.46 -23.65
N ARG A 29 -0.36 -3.68 -22.68
CA ARG A 29 0.14 -5.00 -22.29
C ARG A 29 -0.82 -5.74 -21.36
N HIS A 30 -1.97 -6.16 -21.90
CA HIS A 30 -2.90 -7.03 -21.19
C HIS A 30 -2.25 -8.37 -20.81
N GLY A 31 -2.65 -8.94 -19.67
CA GLY A 31 -2.14 -10.23 -19.19
C GLY A 31 -0.82 -10.17 -18.42
N LEU A 32 -0.19 -8.99 -18.35
CA LEU A 32 0.96 -8.77 -17.51
C LEU A 32 0.53 -8.60 -16.05
N GLN A 33 1.00 -9.48 -15.19
CA GLN A 33 0.87 -9.37 -13.74
C GLN A 33 2.07 -8.60 -13.19
N ILE A 34 1.85 -7.56 -12.39
CA ILE A 34 2.92 -6.78 -11.75
C ILE A 34 2.75 -6.94 -10.25
N MET A 35 3.72 -7.60 -9.60
CA MET A 35 3.61 -7.99 -8.20
C MET A 35 5.00 -8.19 -7.55
N SER A 36 5.04 -8.28 -6.23
CA SER A 36 6.23 -8.73 -5.50
C SER A 36 6.40 -10.25 -5.63
N PHE A 37 7.58 -10.77 -5.27
CA PHE A 37 7.79 -12.22 -5.25
C PHE A 37 6.91 -12.92 -4.22
N GLU A 38 6.65 -12.29 -3.07
CA GLU A 38 5.74 -12.80 -2.04
C GLU A 38 4.31 -12.89 -2.57
N GLN A 39 3.83 -11.88 -3.29
CA GLN A 39 2.50 -11.91 -3.93
C GLN A 39 2.41 -13.03 -4.99
N ALA A 40 3.46 -13.26 -5.78
CA ALA A 40 3.52 -14.38 -6.72
C ALA A 40 3.47 -15.75 -6.01
N ALA A 41 4.18 -15.88 -4.89
CA ALA A 41 4.19 -17.08 -4.07
C ALA A 41 2.80 -17.36 -3.47
N VAL A 42 2.14 -16.34 -2.92
CA VAL A 42 0.77 -16.43 -2.39
C VAL A 42 -0.22 -16.80 -3.48
N ARG A 43 -0.14 -16.15 -4.65
CA ARG A 43 -1.01 -16.44 -5.80
C ARG A 43 -0.90 -17.90 -6.23
N LEU A 44 0.32 -18.44 -6.28
CA LEU A 44 0.55 -19.85 -6.59
C LEU A 44 0.13 -20.80 -5.46
N GLY A 45 0.28 -20.39 -4.20
CA GLY A 45 -0.22 -21.14 -3.03
C GLY A 45 -1.74 -21.35 -3.06
N GLY A 46 -2.48 -20.46 -3.74
CA GLY A 46 -3.90 -20.60 -4.01
C GLY A 46 -4.79 -20.43 -2.78
N GLY A 47 -6.10 -20.65 -2.97
CA GLY A 47 -7.09 -20.41 -1.91
C GLY A 47 -7.12 -18.95 -1.45
N PHE A 48 -7.19 -18.76 -0.12
CA PHE A 48 -7.24 -17.44 0.53
C PHE A 48 -6.01 -17.15 1.40
N ILE A 49 -4.87 -17.82 1.13
CA ILE A 49 -3.61 -17.60 1.85
C ILE A 49 -3.23 -16.12 1.81
N ARG A 50 -2.74 -15.60 2.95
CA ARG A 50 -2.22 -14.24 3.08
C ARG A 50 -0.87 -14.23 3.80
N PRO A 51 0.04 -13.29 3.44
CA PRO A 51 1.20 -13.03 4.26
C PRO A 51 0.76 -12.44 5.60
N ILE A 52 1.55 -12.67 6.64
CA ILE A 52 1.34 -12.04 7.95
C ILE A 52 1.69 -10.55 7.82
N ASP A 53 0.69 -9.68 7.91
CA ASP A 53 0.90 -8.23 7.86
C ASP A 53 1.41 -7.66 9.19
N GLU A 54 2.01 -6.47 9.15
CA GLU A 54 2.64 -5.85 10.32
C GLU A 54 1.62 -5.50 11.41
N GLU A 55 0.39 -5.13 11.05
CA GLU A 55 -0.65 -4.70 11.98
C GLU A 55 -1.19 -5.90 12.78
N SER A 56 -1.60 -6.95 12.07
CA SER A 56 -2.06 -8.21 12.67
C SER A 56 -0.96 -8.85 13.52
N LEU A 57 0.30 -8.81 13.07
CA LEU A 57 1.42 -9.31 13.86
C LEU A 57 1.60 -8.55 15.17
N ARG A 58 1.57 -7.20 15.13
CA ARG A 58 1.68 -6.38 16.34
C ARG A 58 0.52 -6.61 17.29
N ALA A 59 -0.70 -6.75 16.78
CA ALA A 59 -1.89 -7.06 17.56
C ALA A 59 -1.79 -8.44 18.23
N ALA A 60 -1.39 -9.47 17.48
CA ALA A 60 -1.17 -10.82 18.02
C ALA A 60 -0.08 -10.81 19.11
N ILE A 61 1.05 -10.14 18.88
CA ILE A 61 2.11 -9.98 19.89
C ILE A 61 1.56 -9.26 21.13
N GLN A 62 0.81 -8.18 20.96
CA GLN A 62 0.23 -7.43 22.09
C GLN A 62 -0.71 -8.30 22.94
N ALA A 63 -1.46 -9.21 22.31
CA ALA A 63 -2.36 -10.14 22.99
C ALA A 63 -1.60 -11.23 23.76
N VAL A 64 -0.60 -11.85 23.15
CA VAL A 64 0.06 -13.06 23.71
C VAL A 64 1.28 -12.76 24.59
N LEU A 65 1.99 -11.66 24.35
CA LEU A 65 3.25 -11.32 25.04
C LEU A 65 3.13 -11.23 26.58
N PRO A 66 2.05 -10.70 27.18
CA PRO A 66 1.92 -10.66 28.63
C PRO A 66 1.92 -12.05 29.29
N ALA A 67 1.27 -13.03 28.64
CA ALA A 67 1.16 -14.40 29.13
C ALA A 67 2.32 -15.30 28.70
N THR A 68 3.04 -14.94 27.64
CA THR A 68 4.17 -15.72 27.13
C THR A 68 5.39 -15.60 28.07
N PRO A 69 5.98 -16.72 28.52
CA PRO A 69 7.23 -16.71 29.27
C PRO A 69 8.43 -16.34 28.38
N MET A 70 9.09 -15.23 28.71
CA MET A 70 10.16 -14.63 27.89
C MET A 70 11.57 -14.86 28.46
N GLY A 71 11.71 -15.68 29.51
CA GLY A 71 13.01 -16.08 30.06
C GLY A 71 13.87 -14.89 30.47
N GLU A 72 15.08 -14.75 29.91
CA GLU A 72 15.94 -13.57 30.16
C GLU A 72 15.30 -12.24 29.77
N LEU A 73 14.40 -12.26 28.78
CA LEU A 73 13.72 -11.06 28.27
C LEU A 73 12.49 -10.69 29.12
N GLU A 74 12.17 -11.45 30.17
CA GLU A 74 11.00 -11.23 31.03
C GLU A 74 10.98 -9.83 31.65
N SER A 75 12.13 -9.36 32.13
CA SER A 75 12.28 -8.04 32.76
C SER A 75 12.01 -6.87 31.82
N ILE A 76 12.10 -7.09 30.51
CA ILE A 76 11.92 -6.06 29.48
C ILE A 76 10.63 -6.24 28.67
N LYS A 77 9.87 -7.33 28.88
CA LYS A 77 8.76 -7.70 28.00
C LYS A 77 7.60 -6.71 27.98
N MET A 78 7.47 -5.89 29.03
CA MET A 78 6.42 -4.86 29.15
C MET A 78 6.94 -3.44 28.86
N LEU A 79 8.20 -3.27 28.45
CA LEU A 79 8.76 -1.96 28.16
C LEU A 79 8.19 -1.39 26.85
N PRO A 80 8.05 -0.05 26.74
CA PRO A 80 7.66 0.59 25.49
C PRO A 80 8.58 0.17 24.33
N GLY A 81 7.99 -0.13 23.17
CA GLY A 81 8.73 -0.54 21.98
C GLY A 81 9.03 -2.04 21.88
N MET A 82 8.80 -2.84 22.93
CA MET A 82 9.04 -4.29 22.90
C MET A 82 8.25 -4.99 21.79
N ILE A 83 7.00 -4.58 21.56
CA ILE A 83 6.14 -5.15 20.50
C ILE A 83 6.76 -4.93 19.13
N GLY A 84 7.22 -3.71 18.83
CA GLY A 84 7.88 -3.39 17.57
C GLY A 84 9.20 -4.13 17.40
N ALA A 85 9.98 -4.26 18.48
CA ALA A 85 11.22 -5.04 18.47
C ALA A 85 10.97 -6.54 18.23
N ALA A 86 9.95 -7.11 18.86
CA ALA A 86 9.54 -8.50 18.67
C ALA A 86 9.05 -8.75 17.23
N ALA A 87 8.14 -7.92 16.73
CA ALA A 87 7.64 -8.01 15.36
C ALA A 87 8.77 -7.95 14.33
N GLY A 88 9.66 -6.95 14.45
CA GLY A 88 10.83 -6.81 13.58
C GLY A 88 11.82 -7.97 13.69
N THR A 89 11.96 -8.59 14.87
CA THR A 89 12.82 -9.77 15.07
C THR A 89 12.22 -11.00 14.38
N LEU A 90 10.93 -11.27 14.56
CA LEU A 90 10.23 -12.39 13.90
C LEU A 90 10.28 -12.25 12.38
N HIS A 91 9.97 -11.08 11.83
CA HIS A 91 10.07 -10.82 10.39
C HIS A 91 11.48 -11.07 9.84
N LYS A 92 12.52 -10.62 10.54
CA LYS A 92 13.91 -10.87 10.12
C LYS A 92 14.25 -12.35 10.16
N ALA A 93 13.84 -13.06 11.21
CA ALA A 93 14.05 -14.51 11.31
C ALA A 93 13.37 -15.25 10.16
N TRP A 94 12.10 -14.94 9.88
CA TRP A 94 11.34 -15.54 8.77
C TRP A 94 11.96 -15.25 7.40
N ARG A 95 12.30 -13.99 7.11
CA ARG A 95 12.94 -13.61 5.83
C ARG A 95 14.31 -14.27 5.65
N ALA A 96 15.05 -14.45 6.73
CA ALA A 96 16.33 -15.15 6.75
C ALA A 96 16.20 -16.67 6.69
N SER A 97 14.98 -17.23 6.67
CA SER A 97 14.71 -18.67 6.70
C SER A 97 15.28 -19.36 7.96
N ILE A 98 15.25 -18.68 9.10
CA ILE A 98 15.69 -19.22 10.39
C ILE A 98 14.53 -19.96 11.05
N ASP A 99 14.74 -21.25 11.34
CA ASP A 99 13.83 -22.06 12.14
C ASP A 99 14.11 -21.85 13.63
N LEU A 100 13.25 -21.07 14.30
CA LEU A 100 13.42 -20.72 15.71
C LEU A 100 13.21 -21.93 16.63
N ASP A 101 12.30 -22.84 16.28
CA ASP A 101 12.02 -24.05 17.07
C ASP A 101 13.22 -25.01 17.04
N ALA A 102 13.78 -25.24 15.85
CA ALA A 102 14.97 -26.07 15.71
C ALA A 102 16.19 -25.53 16.48
N LEU A 103 16.28 -24.20 16.65
CA LEU A 103 17.37 -23.52 17.36
C LEU A 103 17.08 -23.22 18.84
N ALA A 104 15.87 -23.54 19.33
CA ALA A 104 15.43 -23.18 20.67
C ALA A 104 16.37 -23.70 21.77
N SER A 105 16.89 -24.92 21.62
CA SER A 105 17.82 -25.55 22.57
C SER A 105 19.22 -24.93 22.62
N GLY A 106 19.58 -24.11 21.62
CA GLY A 106 20.92 -23.53 21.49
C GLY A 106 21.16 -22.27 22.32
N HIS A 107 20.12 -21.52 22.67
CA HIS A 107 20.25 -20.26 23.41
C HIS A 107 18.94 -19.84 24.11
N PRO A 108 18.94 -19.42 25.39
CA PRO A 108 17.72 -19.05 26.13
C PRO A 108 16.84 -17.97 25.46
N ARG A 109 17.47 -17.01 24.77
CA ARG A 109 16.73 -16.01 23.98
C ARG A 109 16.07 -16.59 22.72
N LEU A 110 16.67 -17.57 22.07
CA LEU A 110 16.03 -18.25 20.93
C LEU A 110 14.87 -19.11 21.40
N GLU A 111 15.00 -19.76 22.56
CA GLU A 111 13.89 -20.46 23.22
C GLU A 111 12.71 -19.52 23.53
N ALA A 112 12.99 -18.33 24.06
CA ALA A 112 11.96 -17.31 24.30
C ALA A 112 11.29 -16.83 23.00
N LEU A 113 12.08 -16.61 21.94
CA LEU A 113 11.56 -16.22 20.63
C LEU A 113 10.72 -17.33 19.97
N ALA A 114 11.12 -18.60 20.09
CA ALA A 114 10.36 -19.74 19.58
C ALA A 114 9.01 -19.89 20.30
N ARG A 115 8.98 -19.72 21.63
CA ARG A 115 7.72 -19.69 22.40
C ARG A 115 6.82 -18.54 21.97
N LEU A 116 7.39 -17.35 21.77
CA LEU A 116 6.63 -16.20 21.30
C LEU A 116 6.09 -16.42 19.88
N GLU A 117 6.90 -16.93 18.96
CA GLU A 117 6.47 -17.27 17.61
C GLU A 117 5.28 -18.25 17.65
N ALA A 118 5.40 -19.36 18.39
CA ALA A 118 4.33 -20.34 18.51
C ALA A 118 3.02 -19.74 19.08
N ALA A 119 3.12 -18.88 20.09
CA ALA A 119 1.96 -18.20 20.67
C ALA A 119 1.32 -17.21 19.68
N VAL A 120 2.13 -16.46 18.93
CA VAL A 120 1.66 -15.53 17.90
C VAL A 120 0.95 -16.26 16.76
N LEU A 121 1.53 -17.35 16.25
CA LEU A 121 0.92 -18.14 15.17
C LEU A 121 -0.40 -18.79 15.59
N ALA A 122 -0.56 -19.13 16.88
CA ALA A 122 -1.81 -19.66 17.40
C ALA A 122 -2.91 -18.59 17.56
N GLU A 123 -2.54 -17.31 17.68
CA GLU A 123 -3.45 -16.17 17.78
C GLU A 123 -3.87 -15.61 16.41
N LEU A 124 -2.99 -15.74 15.40
CA LEU A 124 -3.26 -15.23 14.05
C LEU A 124 -4.38 -16.02 13.34
N PRO A 125 -5.16 -15.37 12.47
CA PRO A 125 -6.11 -16.05 11.58
C PRO A 125 -5.43 -17.15 10.76
N GLY A 126 -6.12 -18.27 10.52
CA GLY A 126 -5.53 -19.46 9.90
C GLY A 126 -5.06 -19.27 8.44
N GLU A 127 -5.57 -18.24 7.76
CA GLU A 127 -5.13 -17.86 6.42
C GLU A 127 -3.83 -17.05 6.40
N MET A 128 -3.42 -16.44 7.53
CA MET A 128 -2.18 -15.68 7.65
C MET A 128 -1.03 -16.59 8.05
N ILE A 129 -0.16 -16.91 7.10
CA ILE A 129 0.89 -17.90 7.30
C ILE A 129 2.29 -17.34 7.03
N ARG A 130 3.32 -17.98 7.59
CA ARG A 130 4.70 -17.51 7.46
C ARG A 130 5.22 -17.66 6.03
N PRO A 131 6.25 -16.89 5.62
CA PRO A 131 6.91 -17.05 4.33
C PRO A 131 7.30 -18.49 3.96
N ALA A 132 7.82 -19.26 4.93
CA ALA A 132 8.19 -20.66 4.70
C ALA A 132 6.97 -21.56 4.40
N ASP A 133 5.84 -21.31 5.06
CA ASP A 133 4.59 -22.04 4.87
C ASP A 133 3.94 -21.66 3.52
N ILE A 134 4.04 -20.39 3.11
CA ILE A 134 3.66 -19.93 1.75
C ILE A 134 4.48 -20.67 0.69
N VAL A 135 5.80 -20.76 0.89
CA VAL A 135 6.70 -21.49 -0.03
C VAL A 135 6.31 -22.95 -0.12
N ALA A 136 5.98 -23.61 0.99
CA ALA A 136 5.52 -24.99 1.00
C ALA A 136 4.20 -25.16 0.24
N ALA A 137 3.22 -24.28 0.48
CA ALA A 137 1.94 -24.27 -0.21
C ALA A 137 2.12 -24.08 -1.72
N ALA A 138 2.91 -23.08 -2.14
CA ALA A 138 3.20 -22.78 -3.54
C ALA A 138 3.95 -23.93 -4.23
N ALA A 139 4.95 -24.53 -3.56
CA ALA A 139 5.68 -25.66 -4.08
C ALA A 139 4.78 -26.89 -4.31
N SER A 140 3.79 -27.12 -3.45
CA SER A 140 2.83 -28.21 -3.63
C SER A 140 1.94 -28.05 -4.87
N ARG A 141 1.81 -26.81 -5.38
CA ARG A 141 0.98 -26.42 -6.53
C ARG A 141 1.80 -25.98 -7.74
N ILE A 142 3.10 -26.27 -7.76
CA ILE A 142 4.04 -25.77 -8.78
C ILE A 142 3.65 -26.15 -10.21
N ALA A 143 2.93 -27.26 -10.39
CA ALA A 143 2.42 -27.71 -11.69
C ALA A 143 1.46 -26.70 -12.34
N HIS A 144 0.81 -25.83 -11.55
CA HIS A 144 -0.10 -24.79 -12.03
C HIS A 144 0.60 -23.47 -12.37
N ALA A 145 1.91 -23.34 -12.09
CA ALA A 145 2.66 -22.11 -12.36
C ALA A 145 2.54 -21.60 -13.82
N PRO A 146 2.53 -22.45 -14.88
CA PRO A 146 2.34 -21.97 -16.25
C PRO A 146 0.99 -21.26 -16.46
N ALA A 147 -0.08 -21.74 -15.83
CA ALA A 147 -1.40 -21.15 -15.93
C ALA A 147 -1.56 -19.93 -15.02
N ILE A 148 -1.01 -19.97 -13.79
CA ILE A 148 -1.23 -18.93 -12.76
C ILE A 148 -0.31 -17.72 -12.94
N LEU A 149 0.97 -17.95 -13.24
CA LEU A 149 2.03 -16.94 -13.29
C LEU A 149 2.56 -16.72 -14.72
N GLY A 150 2.59 -17.78 -15.53
CA GLY A 150 3.24 -17.75 -16.84
C GLY A 150 4.76 -17.53 -16.72
N ALA A 151 5.38 -16.94 -17.75
CA ALA A 151 6.80 -16.59 -17.69
C ALA A 151 7.04 -15.47 -16.66
N ILE A 152 8.15 -15.55 -15.91
CA ILE A 152 8.51 -14.59 -14.87
C ILE A 152 9.75 -13.79 -15.29
N ASP A 153 9.63 -12.47 -15.22
CA ASP A 153 10.78 -11.56 -15.23
C ASP A 153 10.97 -10.95 -13.84
N ILE A 154 12.19 -11.01 -13.31
CA ILE A 154 12.57 -10.37 -12.05
C ILE A 154 13.42 -9.15 -12.38
N VAL A 155 12.94 -7.95 -12.05
CA VAL A 155 13.57 -6.68 -12.40
C VAL A 155 13.86 -5.86 -11.14
N GLY A 156 14.98 -5.13 -11.14
CA GLY A 156 15.27 -4.15 -10.08
C GLY A 156 15.79 -4.75 -8.77
N LEU A 157 15.83 -6.08 -8.66
CA LEU A 157 16.30 -6.78 -7.45
C LEU A 157 17.78 -7.17 -7.57
N THR A 158 18.56 -6.83 -6.55
CA THR A 158 19.96 -7.25 -6.39
C THR A 158 20.10 -8.45 -5.47
N GLU A 159 19.04 -8.82 -4.75
CA GLU A 159 19.01 -9.92 -3.81
C GLU A 159 17.55 -10.36 -3.58
N LEU A 160 17.33 -11.62 -3.20
CA LEU A 160 16.05 -12.16 -2.77
C LEU A 160 16.22 -12.78 -1.38
N SER A 161 15.30 -12.46 -0.47
CA SER A 161 15.34 -12.98 0.90
C SER A 161 15.47 -14.52 0.91
N PRO A 162 16.33 -15.11 1.77
CA PRO A 162 16.60 -16.54 1.79
C PRO A 162 15.37 -17.45 1.78
N CYS A 163 14.30 -17.08 2.48
CA CYS A 163 13.06 -17.87 2.54
C CYS A 163 12.45 -18.15 1.16
N TRP A 164 12.59 -17.23 0.20
CA TRP A 164 11.96 -17.32 -1.12
C TRP A 164 12.79 -18.09 -2.15
N ARG A 165 14.10 -18.25 -1.91
CA ARG A 165 15.04 -18.87 -2.86
C ARG A 165 14.68 -20.30 -3.26
N PRO A 166 14.21 -21.19 -2.34
CA PRO A 166 13.78 -22.54 -2.72
C PRO A 166 12.64 -22.53 -3.74
N LEU A 167 11.66 -21.64 -3.58
CA LEU A 167 10.54 -21.52 -4.51
C LEU A 167 10.99 -21.00 -5.87
N LEU A 168 11.85 -19.97 -5.92
CA LEU A 168 12.38 -19.47 -7.18
C LEU A 168 13.09 -20.58 -7.96
N LYS A 169 13.92 -21.37 -7.27
CA LYS A 169 14.62 -22.50 -7.87
C LYS A 169 13.64 -23.53 -8.43
N ALA A 170 12.57 -23.86 -7.70
CA ALA A 170 11.54 -24.78 -8.18
C ALA A 170 10.74 -24.21 -9.35
N LEU A 171 10.45 -22.90 -9.37
CA LEU A 171 9.75 -22.25 -10.48
C LEU A 171 10.57 -22.30 -11.77
N ALA A 172 11.87 -22.03 -11.69
CA ALA A 172 12.76 -22.01 -12.84
C ALA A 172 12.84 -23.36 -13.58
N THR A 173 12.56 -24.48 -12.90
CA THR A 173 12.50 -25.80 -13.55
C THR A 173 11.16 -26.06 -14.28
N HIS A 174 10.13 -25.27 -14.01
CA HIS A 174 8.76 -25.47 -14.53
C HIS A 174 8.33 -24.42 -15.55
N ILE A 175 8.81 -23.18 -15.40
CA ILE A 175 8.46 -22.04 -16.25
C ILE A 175 9.71 -21.23 -16.59
N PRO A 176 9.71 -20.48 -17.71
CA PRO A 176 10.78 -19.55 -18.00
C PRO A 176 10.86 -18.47 -16.91
N VAL A 177 12.02 -18.37 -16.26
CA VAL A 177 12.33 -17.33 -15.28
C VAL A 177 13.57 -16.58 -15.74
N ARG A 178 13.46 -15.25 -15.86
CA ARG A 178 14.58 -14.38 -16.19
C ARG A 178 14.89 -13.44 -15.04
N TRP A 179 16.17 -13.34 -14.70
CA TRP A 179 16.68 -12.33 -13.77
C TRP A 179 17.30 -11.19 -14.56
N ILE A 180 16.58 -10.07 -14.63
CA ILE A 180 17.01 -8.87 -15.35
C ILE A 180 17.94 -8.07 -14.43
N ALA A 181 19.19 -8.52 -14.37
CA ALA A 181 20.24 -7.91 -13.55
C ALA A 181 20.57 -6.49 -14.01
N GLY A 182 20.50 -6.25 -15.33
CA GLY A 182 21.01 -5.01 -15.91
C GLY A 182 22.50 -4.85 -15.58
N PRO A 183 22.97 -3.66 -15.17
CA PRO A 183 24.37 -3.43 -14.83
C PRO A 183 24.73 -3.87 -13.40
N ARG A 184 23.79 -4.44 -12.64
CA ARG A 184 23.97 -4.78 -11.23
C ARG A 184 24.65 -6.13 -11.05
N SER A 185 25.27 -6.35 -9.89
CA SER A 185 25.83 -7.64 -9.51
C SER A 185 24.75 -8.71 -9.44
N VAL A 186 25.07 -9.92 -9.94
CA VAL A 186 24.19 -11.09 -9.87
C VAL A 186 24.47 -11.85 -8.57
N PRO A 187 23.45 -12.20 -7.77
CA PRO A 187 23.64 -13.02 -6.57
C PRO A 187 24.32 -14.36 -6.86
N VAL A 188 25.33 -14.70 -6.05
CA VAL A 188 26.11 -15.95 -6.22
C VAL A 188 25.23 -17.19 -6.10
N TRP A 189 24.19 -17.16 -5.26
CA TRP A 189 23.30 -18.31 -5.02
C TRP A 189 22.40 -18.65 -6.23
N LEU A 190 22.27 -17.75 -7.21
CA LEU A 190 21.61 -18.08 -8.48
C LEU A 190 22.43 -19.06 -9.33
N GLY A 191 23.72 -19.23 -9.02
CA GLY A 191 24.57 -20.25 -9.63
C GLY A 191 23.96 -21.65 -9.47
N GLY A 192 23.73 -22.33 -10.59
CA GLY A 192 23.11 -23.67 -10.61
C GLY A 192 21.58 -23.67 -10.49
N CYS A 193 20.93 -22.51 -10.61
CA CYS A 193 19.49 -22.42 -10.86
C CYS A 193 19.23 -22.28 -12.37
N ASP A 194 18.09 -22.76 -12.86
CA ASP A 194 17.67 -22.63 -14.27
C ASP A 194 17.13 -21.23 -14.61
N VAL A 195 17.59 -20.21 -13.87
CA VAL A 195 17.20 -18.82 -14.05
C VAL A 195 18.09 -18.18 -15.11
N ALA A 196 17.49 -17.68 -16.18
CA ALA A 196 18.22 -17.00 -17.23
C ALA A 196 18.63 -15.59 -16.77
N ILE A 197 19.94 -15.35 -16.67
CA ILE A 197 20.47 -14.04 -16.27
C ILE A 197 20.56 -13.12 -17.50
N VAL A 198 19.99 -11.92 -17.39
CA VAL A 198 20.02 -10.89 -18.42
C VAL A 198 20.82 -9.68 -17.91
N PRO A 199 22.14 -9.63 -18.19
CA PRO A 199 22.97 -8.48 -17.85
C PRO A 199 22.79 -7.35 -18.89
N ALA A 200 23.18 -6.14 -18.49
CA ALA A 200 23.33 -4.98 -19.36
C ALA A 200 24.62 -4.23 -19.02
N GLU A 201 25.14 -3.46 -19.96
CA GLU A 201 26.31 -2.62 -19.69
C GLU A 201 25.96 -1.48 -18.72
N ALA A 202 26.90 -1.16 -17.83
CA ALA A 202 26.77 -0.02 -16.95
C ALA A 202 26.91 1.28 -17.74
N GLU A 203 25.92 2.16 -17.58
CA GLU A 203 25.99 3.53 -18.07
C GLU A 203 27.05 4.33 -17.30
N ARG A 204 27.66 5.31 -17.97
CA ARG A 204 28.70 6.17 -17.41
C ARG A 204 28.24 7.63 -17.44
N PRO A 205 27.36 8.04 -16.51
CA PRO A 205 26.88 9.42 -16.48
C PRO A 205 28.02 10.39 -16.17
N ALA A 206 27.87 11.64 -16.59
CA ALA A 206 28.72 12.72 -16.08
C ALA A 206 28.45 12.90 -14.58
N VAL A 207 29.50 12.77 -13.77
CA VAL A 207 29.42 12.92 -12.32
C VAL A 207 29.93 14.31 -11.96
N HIS A 208 29.20 15.00 -11.08
CA HIS A 208 29.57 16.30 -10.55
C HIS A 208 29.37 16.31 -9.03
N SER A 209 30.35 16.85 -8.31
CA SER A 209 30.34 16.93 -6.85
C SER A 209 30.23 18.39 -6.41
N ILE A 210 29.32 18.67 -5.47
CA ILE A 210 29.13 19.99 -4.87
C ILE A 210 29.16 19.82 -3.36
N SER A 211 29.89 20.70 -2.68
CA SER A 211 29.90 20.77 -1.22
C SER A 211 29.05 21.95 -0.74
N ALA A 212 28.16 21.69 0.21
CA ALA A 212 27.28 22.67 0.84
C ALA A 212 27.59 22.79 2.34
N ALA A 213 27.35 23.97 2.92
CA ALA A 213 27.71 24.25 4.31
C ALA A 213 26.87 23.48 5.35
N THR A 214 25.62 23.16 5.02
CA THR A 214 24.68 22.43 5.90
C THR A 214 23.73 21.57 5.07
N ALA A 215 23.03 20.62 5.72
CA ALA A 215 21.98 19.81 5.09
C ALA A 215 20.87 20.65 4.44
N TYR A 216 20.51 21.79 5.06
CA TYR A 216 19.57 22.74 4.47
C TYR A 216 20.09 23.34 3.16
N HIS A 217 21.36 23.79 3.12
CA HIS A 217 21.96 24.33 1.89
C HIS A 217 22.08 23.25 0.81
N GLU A 218 22.36 22.02 1.19
CA GLU A 218 22.38 20.87 0.27
C GLU A 218 20.99 20.63 -0.36
N ALA A 219 19.92 20.69 0.44
CA ALA A 219 18.55 20.59 -0.06
C ALA A 219 18.20 21.77 -1.01
N VAL A 220 18.62 23.00 -0.66
CA VAL A 220 18.44 24.18 -1.54
C VAL A 220 19.15 23.98 -2.89
N GLU A 221 20.40 23.51 -2.87
CA GLU A 221 21.17 23.24 -4.11
C GLU A 221 20.59 22.09 -4.93
N ALA A 222 19.97 21.09 -4.28
CA ALA A 222 19.23 20.05 -4.97
C ALA A 222 17.98 20.59 -5.66
N MET A 223 17.21 21.47 -5.00
CA MET A 223 16.03 22.10 -5.58
C MET A 223 16.37 23.04 -6.72
N ARG A 224 17.44 23.84 -6.60
CA ARG A 224 17.94 24.72 -7.69
C ARG A 224 18.33 23.90 -8.92
N TRP A 225 19.06 22.81 -8.70
CA TRP A 225 19.43 21.88 -9.78
C TRP A 225 18.22 21.27 -10.47
N ALA A 226 17.25 20.74 -9.71
CA ALA A 226 16.03 20.18 -10.28
C ALA A 226 15.25 21.23 -11.09
N ARG A 227 15.12 22.45 -10.56
CA ARG A 227 14.48 23.57 -11.26
C ARG A 227 15.15 23.90 -12.59
N SER A 228 16.48 23.94 -12.61
CA SER A 228 17.25 24.23 -13.82
C SER A 228 17.00 23.19 -14.92
N LEU A 229 16.86 21.91 -14.55
CA LEU A 229 16.51 20.86 -15.49
C LEU A 229 15.08 21.02 -16.03
N LEU A 230 14.11 21.29 -15.16
CA LEU A 230 12.72 21.54 -15.57
C LEU A 230 12.59 22.75 -16.50
N ALA A 231 13.28 23.85 -16.18
CA ALA A 231 13.29 25.05 -17.00
C ALA A 231 13.87 24.79 -18.40
N SER A 232 14.92 23.96 -18.50
CA SER A 232 15.50 23.54 -19.78
C SER A 232 14.65 22.54 -20.57
N GLY A 233 13.57 22.03 -19.99
CA GLY A 233 12.59 21.17 -20.67
C GLY A 233 12.77 19.68 -20.42
N VAL A 234 13.63 19.29 -19.48
CA VAL A 234 13.71 17.90 -19.02
C VAL A 234 12.39 17.48 -18.39
N SER A 235 11.93 16.27 -18.70
CA SER A 235 10.71 15.72 -18.12
C SER A 235 10.87 15.53 -16.61
N PRO A 236 9.89 15.92 -15.76
CA PRO A 236 9.96 15.68 -14.33
C PRO A 236 10.22 14.21 -13.97
N ALA A 237 9.65 13.29 -14.75
CA ALA A 237 9.81 11.84 -14.59
C ALA A 237 11.25 11.34 -14.84
N GLU A 238 12.15 12.16 -15.38
CA GLU A 238 13.55 11.79 -15.57
C GLU A 238 14.45 12.25 -14.41
N ILE A 239 13.89 12.93 -13.39
CA ILE A 239 14.66 13.61 -12.34
C ILE A 239 14.37 12.99 -10.98
N ALA A 240 15.42 12.59 -10.26
CA ALA A 240 15.35 12.19 -8.85
C ALA A 240 16.37 12.91 -7.97
N ILE A 241 15.95 13.21 -6.75
CA ILE A 241 16.82 13.53 -5.62
C ILE A 241 16.73 12.33 -4.68
N ALA A 242 17.86 11.82 -4.17
CA ALA A 242 17.86 10.67 -3.29
C ALA A 242 18.90 10.75 -2.17
N ALA A 243 18.59 10.11 -1.05
CA ALA A 243 19.50 9.95 0.08
C ALA A 243 19.43 8.52 0.65
N ALA A 244 20.49 8.09 1.33
CA ALA A 244 20.45 6.83 2.09
C ALA A 244 19.47 6.93 3.28
N SER A 245 19.38 8.11 3.91
CA SER A 245 18.44 8.42 4.99
C SER A 245 17.65 9.68 4.63
N PRO A 246 16.44 9.55 4.05
CA PRO A 246 15.62 10.71 3.69
C PRO A 246 15.13 11.53 4.88
N ALA A 247 14.98 10.90 6.06
CA ALA A 247 14.34 11.49 7.22
C ALA A 247 14.97 12.82 7.67
N ASP A 248 16.29 12.96 7.53
CA ASP A 248 17.03 14.16 7.93
C ASP A 248 16.76 15.37 7.01
N PHE A 249 16.23 15.12 5.81
CA PHE A 249 15.95 16.15 4.79
C PHE A 249 14.46 16.36 4.52
N ASP A 250 13.58 15.47 4.99
CA ASP A 250 12.14 15.52 4.71
C ASP A 250 11.52 16.87 5.07
N ASP A 251 11.81 17.39 6.27
CA ASP A 251 11.27 18.68 6.73
C ASP A 251 11.80 19.86 5.89
N HIS A 252 13.03 19.77 5.40
CA HIS A 252 13.59 20.78 4.50
C HIS A 252 12.88 20.75 3.15
N PHE A 253 12.67 19.57 2.56
CA PHE A 253 12.00 19.45 1.27
C PHE A 253 10.52 19.80 1.34
N VAL A 254 9.83 19.50 2.44
CA VAL A 254 8.42 19.91 2.64
C VAL A 254 8.30 21.43 2.59
N ALA A 255 9.21 22.15 3.25
CA ALA A 255 9.24 23.62 3.20
C ALA A 255 9.64 24.15 1.81
N LEU A 256 10.73 23.62 1.24
CA LEU A 256 11.30 24.11 -0.03
C LEU A 256 10.40 23.82 -1.24
N ARG A 257 9.58 22.77 -1.21
CA ARG A 257 8.63 22.43 -2.28
C ARG A 257 7.73 23.62 -2.64
N ALA A 258 7.17 24.28 -1.63
CA ALA A 258 6.30 25.44 -1.80
C ALA A 258 7.08 26.66 -2.31
N ASP A 259 8.25 26.94 -1.72
CA ASP A 259 9.07 28.10 -2.08
C ASP A 259 9.64 28.01 -3.50
N ALA A 260 9.97 26.80 -3.96
CA ALA A 260 10.58 26.57 -5.26
C ALA A 260 9.56 26.49 -6.42
N ASN A 261 8.25 26.42 -6.15
CA ASN A 261 7.21 26.11 -7.14
C ASN A 261 7.52 24.84 -7.96
N ILE A 262 7.93 23.77 -7.28
CA ILE A 262 8.20 22.46 -7.89
C ILE A 262 7.30 21.43 -7.22
N ASP A 263 6.59 20.65 -8.03
CA ASP A 263 5.92 19.46 -7.54
C ASP A 263 6.93 18.34 -7.32
N LEU A 264 7.53 18.34 -6.12
CA LEU A 264 8.42 17.30 -5.64
C LEU A 264 7.61 16.22 -4.91
N HIS A 265 7.60 15.00 -5.46
CA HIS A 265 6.89 13.86 -4.90
C HIS A 265 7.75 13.07 -3.91
N PHE A 266 7.22 12.79 -2.72
CA PHE A 266 7.84 12.00 -1.66
C PHE A 266 7.49 10.52 -1.84
N VAL A 267 8.39 9.74 -2.43
CA VAL A 267 8.15 8.32 -2.74
C VAL A 267 7.87 7.50 -1.48
N HIS A 268 8.59 7.79 -0.41
CA HIS A 268 8.39 7.16 0.91
C HIS A 268 7.27 7.80 1.74
N GLY A 269 6.45 8.67 1.13
CA GLY A 269 5.35 9.40 1.76
C GLY A 269 5.78 10.56 2.66
N VAL A 270 4.80 11.39 3.02
CA VAL A 270 4.95 12.47 3.99
C VAL A 270 4.37 12.04 5.34
N ARG A 271 4.96 12.53 6.45
CA ARG A 271 4.40 12.28 7.78
C ARG A 271 2.97 12.81 7.85
N VAL A 272 2.02 12.03 8.36
CA VAL A 272 0.60 12.47 8.40
C VAL A 272 0.45 13.79 9.16
N VAL A 273 1.28 14.01 10.17
CA VAL A 273 1.29 15.23 10.99
C VAL A 273 1.70 16.49 10.23
N THR A 274 2.26 16.42 9.01
CA THR A 274 2.51 17.62 8.20
C THR A 274 1.26 18.11 7.46
N THR A 275 0.17 17.35 7.50
CA THR A 275 -1.10 17.66 6.83
C THR A 275 -2.16 18.21 7.79
N ARG A 276 -3.18 18.87 7.26
CA ARG A 276 -4.26 19.44 8.07
C ARG A 276 -5.03 18.36 8.83
N GLU A 277 -5.32 17.25 8.17
CA GLU A 277 -6.07 16.10 8.69
C GLU A 277 -5.27 15.41 9.81
N GLY A 278 -3.97 15.20 9.60
CA GLY A 278 -3.10 14.66 10.64
C GLY A 278 -2.86 15.64 11.79
N GLN A 279 -2.83 16.96 11.53
CA GLN A 279 -2.80 17.98 12.60
C GLN A 279 -4.07 17.95 13.45
N ALA A 280 -5.24 17.68 12.87
CA ALA A 280 -6.49 17.50 13.62
C ALA A 280 -6.41 16.27 14.54
N ALA A 281 -5.91 15.13 14.04
CA ALA A 281 -5.66 13.95 14.85
C ALA A 281 -4.62 14.20 15.95
N ALA A 282 -3.52 14.90 15.63
CA ALA A 282 -2.47 15.26 16.59
C ALA A 282 -2.96 16.22 17.68
N ALA A 283 -3.87 17.14 17.36
CA ALA A 283 -4.49 18.02 18.34
C ALA A 283 -5.38 17.24 19.33
N LEU A 284 -6.07 16.20 18.85
CA LEU A 284 -6.84 15.30 19.69
C LEU A 284 -5.93 14.41 20.55
N ALA A 285 -4.86 13.87 19.97
CA ALA A 285 -3.85 13.08 20.68
C ALA A 285 -3.23 13.86 21.84
N ASP A 286 -2.89 15.14 21.64
CA ASP A 286 -2.33 15.97 22.72
C ASP A 286 -3.30 16.14 23.90
N ILE A 287 -4.62 16.14 23.66
CA ILE A 287 -5.64 16.13 24.71
C ILE A 287 -5.71 14.77 25.39
N VAL A 288 -5.76 13.69 24.60
CA VAL A 288 -5.89 12.33 25.11
C VAL A 288 -4.69 11.94 25.98
N VAL A 289 -3.46 12.24 25.53
CA VAL A 289 -2.22 11.85 26.21
C VAL A 289 -1.86 12.82 27.33
N ARG A 290 -2.02 14.14 27.12
CA ARG A 290 -1.51 15.18 28.05
C ARG A 290 -2.61 15.90 28.82
N GLY A 291 -3.86 15.48 28.66
CA GLY A 291 -5.05 16.00 29.33
C GLY A 291 -5.68 17.22 28.64
N LEU A 292 -6.92 17.53 29.01
CA LEU A 292 -7.65 18.67 28.47
C LEU A 292 -7.15 20.00 29.06
N SER A 293 -6.92 20.99 28.19
CA SER A 293 -6.62 22.38 28.58
C SER A 293 -7.33 23.36 27.65
N HIS A 294 -7.36 24.64 28.04
CA HIS A 294 -7.89 25.72 27.21
C HIS A 294 -7.22 25.81 25.84
N SER A 295 -5.88 25.81 25.82
CA SER A 295 -5.10 25.93 24.58
C SER A 295 -5.30 24.74 23.65
N ARG A 296 -5.38 23.52 24.21
CA ARG A 296 -5.60 22.30 23.42
C ARG A 296 -7.01 22.22 22.86
N LEU A 297 -8.05 22.55 23.66
CA LEU A 297 -9.42 22.57 23.16
C LEU A 297 -9.59 23.60 22.03
N ARG A 298 -8.98 24.78 22.17
CA ARG A 298 -8.98 25.79 21.11
C ARG A 298 -8.32 25.30 19.82
N ARG A 299 -7.17 24.64 19.93
CA ARG A 299 -6.48 24.03 18.78
C ARG A 299 -7.37 22.98 18.10
N LEU A 300 -7.95 22.05 18.87
CA LEU A 300 -8.84 21.01 18.35
C LEU A 300 -10.07 21.63 17.66
N ALA A 301 -10.77 22.55 18.32
CA ALA A 301 -11.95 23.20 17.76
C ALA A 301 -11.64 23.99 16.47
N THR A 302 -10.45 24.57 16.36
CA THR A 302 -10.02 25.30 15.15
C THR A 302 -9.84 24.37 13.95
N LEU A 303 -9.32 23.17 14.18
CA LEU A 303 -9.04 22.16 13.15
C LEU A 303 -10.27 21.30 12.81
N CYS A 304 -11.14 21.06 13.79
CA CYS A 304 -12.33 20.20 13.68
C CYS A 304 -13.65 20.98 13.70
N ARG A 305 -13.72 22.20 13.17
CA ARG A 305 -14.94 23.05 13.25
C ARG A 305 -16.20 22.34 12.75
N ASP A 306 -16.04 21.52 11.72
CA ASP A 306 -17.15 20.84 11.05
C ASP A 306 -17.44 19.44 11.64
N SER A 307 -16.87 19.08 12.79
CA SER A 307 -17.20 17.83 13.50
C SER A 307 -18.47 18.00 14.33
N ALA A 308 -19.23 16.92 14.54
CA ALA A 308 -20.53 17.00 15.20
C ALA A 308 -20.53 17.73 16.57
N PRO A 309 -19.52 17.55 17.44
CA PRO A 309 -19.47 18.26 18.73
C PRO A 309 -19.28 19.79 18.62
N PHE A 310 -18.74 20.29 17.51
CA PHE A 310 -18.45 21.72 17.32
C PHE A 310 -19.34 22.39 16.25
N ALA A 311 -19.87 21.62 15.29
CA ALA A 311 -20.69 22.13 14.20
C ALA A 311 -22.03 22.73 14.68
N SER A 312 -22.51 22.31 15.85
CA SER A 312 -23.72 22.83 16.48
C SER A 312 -23.47 24.10 17.32
N LEU A 313 -22.22 24.46 17.57
CA LEU A 313 -21.87 25.66 18.33
C LEU A 313 -21.83 26.89 17.41
N PRO A 314 -22.23 28.08 17.90
CA PRO A 314 -22.31 29.27 17.09
C PRO A 314 -20.94 29.78 16.66
N GLU A 315 -20.88 30.49 15.53
CA GLU A 315 -19.63 31.10 15.06
C GLU A 315 -19.03 32.05 16.13
N GLY A 316 -17.74 31.93 16.40
CA GLY A 316 -17.07 32.72 17.44
C GLY A 316 -17.32 32.27 18.88
N TRP A 317 -17.95 31.11 19.11
CA TRP A 317 -18.22 30.57 20.46
C TRP A 317 -16.96 30.48 21.33
N LEU A 318 -15.77 30.31 20.74
CA LEU A 318 -14.49 30.26 21.46
C LEU A 318 -14.24 31.46 22.38
N ARG A 319 -14.97 32.58 22.22
CA ARG A 319 -14.93 33.72 23.14
C ARG A 319 -15.35 33.37 24.58
N VAL A 320 -16.14 32.31 24.77
CA VAL A 320 -16.58 31.86 26.11
C VAL A 320 -15.45 31.19 26.91
N LEU A 321 -14.34 30.85 26.25
CA LEU A 321 -13.18 30.24 26.88
C LEU A 321 -12.20 31.33 27.36
N PRO A 322 -12.09 31.60 28.68
CA PRO A 322 -11.26 32.67 29.23
C PRO A 322 -9.78 32.54 28.87
N SER A 323 -9.13 33.61 28.39
CA SER A 323 -7.72 33.60 27.95
C SER A 323 -6.71 33.52 29.09
N ASP A 324 -7.13 33.82 30.32
CA ASP A 324 -6.35 33.90 31.55
C ASP A 324 -6.47 32.66 32.45
N ALA A 325 -7.26 31.65 32.04
CA ALA A 325 -7.41 30.40 32.78
C ALA A 325 -6.92 29.19 31.96
N PRO A 326 -5.96 28.39 32.46
CA PRO A 326 -5.43 27.25 31.72
C PRO A 326 -6.43 26.10 31.56
N LEU A 327 -7.46 26.03 32.42
CA LEU A 327 -8.50 24.99 32.43
C LEU A 327 -7.91 23.56 32.37
N SER A 328 -6.90 23.27 33.19
CA SER A 328 -6.17 21.98 33.18
C SER A 328 -6.78 20.90 34.06
N THR A 329 -7.92 21.15 34.72
CA THR A 329 -8.56 20.20 35.65
C THR A 329 -10.07 20.14 35.44
N THR A 330 -10.65 18.96 35.66
CA THR A 330 -12.11 18.73 35.59
C THR A 330 -12.90 19.73 36.46
N SER A 331 -12.38 20.06 37.65
CA SER A 331 -13.01 21.04 38.54
C SER A 331 -13.02 22.45 37.94
N ALA A 332 -11.96 22.85 37.22
CA ALA A 332 -11.92 24.14 36.54
C ALA A 332 -12.92 24.22 35.40
N TRP A 333 -13.05 23.15 34.60
CA TRP A 333 -14.07 23.03 33.56
C TRP A 333 -15.49 23.10 34.12
N ASN A 334 -15.77 22.35 35.19
CA ASN A 334 -17.09 22.37 35.83
C ASN A 334 -17.47 23.75 36.37
N ARG A 335 -16.51 24.49 36.95
CA ARG A 335 -16.74 25.87 37.40
C ARG A 335 -16.95 26.86 36.26
N LEU A 336 -16.28 26.66 35.12
CA LEU A 336 -16.52 27.50 33.94
C LEU A 336 -17.92 27.25 33.39
N LEU A 337 -18.24 25.98 33.11
CA LEU A 337 -19.51 25.58 32.50
C LEU A 337 -20.73 25.93 33.37
N SER A 338 -20.61 25.94 34.70
CA SER A 338 -21.70 26.35 35.60
C SER A 338 -21.94 27.85 35.66
N ARG A 339 -20.99 28.68 35.20
CA ARG A 339 -21.10 30.15 35.18
C ARG A 339 -21.62 30.70 33.86
N LEU A 340 -21.50 29.94 32.78
CA LEU A 340 -21.96 30.36 31.46
C LEU A 340 -23.49 30.50 31.44
N LYS A 341 -23.96 31.57 30.80
CA LYS A 341 -25.39 31.89 30.61
C LYS A 341 -25.66 32.07 29.11
N PRO A 342 -26.93 32.06 28.66
CA PRO A 342 -27.27 32.29 27.26
C PRO A 342 -26.59 33.55 26.66
N ASP A 343 -26.57 34.66 27.41
CA ASP A 343 -25.93 35.93 27.00
C ASP A 343 -24.39 35.86 26.82
N SER A 344 -23.75 34.79 27.31
CA SER A 344 -22.32 34.56 27.10
C SER A 344 -22.03 34.15 25.65
N TRP A 345 -23.01 33.53 24.98
CA TRP A 345 -22.88 32.97 23.65
C TRP A 345 -23.19 33.99 22.55
N PRO A 346 -22.53 33.91 21.37
CA PRO A 346 -22.73 34.85 20.26
C PRO A 346 -24.17 35.02 19.79
N ASP A 347 -24.97 33.96 19.85
CA ASP A 347 -26.35 33.88 19.39
C ASP A 347 -27.39 34.01 20.52
N GLY A 348 -26.94 34.17 21.78
CA GLY A 348 -27.81 34.28 22.94
C GLY A 348 -28.53 32.99 23.33
N LEU A 349 -28.14 31.83 22.79
CA LEU A 349 -28.73 30.52 23.12
C LEU A 349 -27.86 29.75 24.12
N ASP A 350 -28.47 28.81 24.85
CA ASP A 350 -27.73 27.97 25.80
C ASP A 350 -27.07 26.78 25.10
N HIS A 351 -25.76 26.86 24.88
CA HIS A 351 -24.94 25.79 24.33
C HIS A 351 -24.09 25.05 25.38
N VAL A 352 -24.30 25.33 26.68
CA VAL A 352 -23.57 24.66 27.76
C VAL A 352 -23.73 23.14 27.73
N PRO A 353 -24.91 22.54 27.46
CA PRO A 353 -25.06 21.09 27.38
C PRO A 353 -24.16 20.46 26.32
N THR A 354 -24.14 21.01 25.11
CA THR A 354 -23.30 20.54 24.00
C THR A 354 -21.82 20.60 24.34
N LEU A 355 -21.35 21.75 24.83
CA LEU A 355 -19.94 21.91 25.21
C LEU A 355 -19.56 21.00 26.39
N ARG A 356 -20.47 20.79 27.35
CA ARG A 356 -20.27 19.87 28.47
C ARG A 356 -20.09 18.44 27.99
N THR A 357 -20.96 17.94 27.10
CA THR A 357 -20.84 16.58 26.54
C THR A 357 -19.49 16.38 25.87
N ALA A 358 -19.03 17.37 25.08
CA ALA A 358 -17.72 17.32 24.44
C ALA A 358 -16.56 17.28 25.46
N VAL A 359 -16.60 18.15 26.48
CA VAL A 359 -15.58 18.22 27.53
C VAL A 359 -15.53 16.94 28.37
N ASP A 360 -16.68 16.41 28.76
CA ASP A 360 -16.79 15.21 29.59
C ASP A 360 -16.23 13.98 28.85
N LEU A 361 -16.44 13.87 27.53
CA LEU A 361 -15.86 12.82 26.71
C LEU A 361 -14.32 12.94 26.61
N LEU A 362 -13.79 14.14 26.36
CA LEU A 362 -12.35 14.38 26.25
C LEU A 362 -11.58 14.12 27.56
N ILE A 363 -12.21 14.37 28.71
CA ILE A 363 -11.59 14.17 30.05
C ILE A 363 -11.32 12.69 30.34
N LYS A 364 -12.06 11.76 29.71
CA LYS A 364 -11.87 10.31 29.92
C LYS A 364 -10.51 9.81 29.41
N GLY A 365 -9.84 10.54 28.50
CA GLY A 365 -8.45 10.26 28.11
C GLY A 365 -8.26 8.96 27.29
N PRO A 366 -7.11 8.26 27.42
CA PRO A 366 -6.71 7.19 26.52
C PRO A 366 -7.59 5.93 26.60
N ASP A 367 -8.25 5.69 27.73
CA ASP A 367 -9.07 4.49 27.96
C ASP A 367 -10.27 4.39 27.00
N VAL A 368 -10.69 5.52 26.42
CA VAL A 368 -11.80 5.60 25.45
C VAL A 368 -11.36 6.32 24.16
N ALA A 369 -10.08 6.22 23.80
CA ALA A 369 -9.52 6.93 22.65
C ALA A 369 -10.25 6.65 21.33
N LEU A 370 -10.80 5.44 21.14
CA LEU A 370 -11.60 5.10 19.97
C LEU A 370 -12.91 5.91 19.92
N GLU A 371 -13.68 5.92 21.01
CA GLU A 371 -14.92 6.71 21.15
C GLU A 371 -14.66 8.20 20.96
N ILE A 372 -13.57 8.72 21.54
CA ILE A 372 -13.13 10.11 21.38
C ILE A 372 -12.84 10.40 19.89
N GLY A 373 -12.08 9.52 19.22
CA GLY A 373 -11.78 9.67 17.79
C GLY A 373 -13.03 9.77 16.94
N GLU A 374 -13.96 8.82 17.09
CA GLU A 374 -15.20 8.75 16.31
C GLU A 374 -16.14 9.93 16.54
N ALA A 375 -16.10 10.53 17.73
CA ALA A 375 -16.89 11.72 18.03
C ALA A 375 -16.32 12.99 17.38
N PHE A 376 -14.99 13.18 17.39
CA PHE A 376 -14.36 14.46 17.05
C PHE A 376 -13.74 14.53 15.64
N LEU A 377 -13.43 13.39 15.03
CA LEU A 377 -12.77 13.31 13.73
C LEU A 377 -13.72 12.74 12.67
N LYS A 378 -13.47 13.04 11.40
CA LYS A 378 -14.28 12.56 10.27
C LYS A 378 -13.43 12.34 9.03
N GLY A 379 -13.91 11.48 8.13
CA GLY A 379 -13.20 11.16 6.89
C GLY A 379 -11.74 10.76 7.17
N ARG A 380 -10.80 11.44 6.50
CA ARG A 380 -9.38 11.12 6.56
C ARG A 380 -8.75 11.27 7.94
N SER A 381 -9.14 12.28 8.74
CA SER A 381 -8.56 12.45 10.09
C SER A 381 -8.98 11.30 11.03
N LEU A 382 -10.18 10.77 10.86
CA LEU A 382 -10.64 9.58 11.60
C LEU A 382 -9.92 8.31 11.12
N ALA A 383 -9.67 8.16 9.81
CA ALA A 383 -8.89 7.05 9.27
C ALA A 383 -7.46 7.04 9.83
N ILE A 384 -6.78 8.20 9.83
CA ILE A 384 -5.46 8.37 10.46
C ILE A 384 -5.49 7.98 11.94
N TRP A 385 -6.51 8.43 12.68
CA TRP A 385 -6.67 8.09 14.09
C TRP A 385 -6.84 6.60 14.35
N ARG A 386 -7.70 5.93 13.57
CA ARG A 386 -7.89 4.48 13.65
C ARG A 386 -6.59 3.73 13.36
N LYS A 387 -5.88 4.08 12.28
CA LYS A 387 -4.58 3.48 11.95
C LYS A 387 -3.55 3.70 13.06
N ALA A 388 -3.54 4.87 13.70
CA ALA A 388 -2.65 5.16 14.81
C ALA A 388 -2.93 4.33 16.08
N LEU A 389 -4.21 4.07 16.37
CA LEU A 389 -4.64 3.17 17.46
C LEU A 389 -4.35 1.70 17.16
N MET A 390 -4.38 1.30 15.89
CA MET A 390 -4.02 -0.06 15.49
C MET A 390 -2.49 -0.28 15.54
N ALA A 391 -1.71 0.76 15.22
CA ALA A 391 -0.25 0.70 15.25
C ALA A 391 0.37 0.63 16.66
N GLY A 392 -0.37 1.01 17.71
CA GLY A 392 0.13 0.94 19.08
C GLY A 392 -0.85 1.46 20.15
N PRO A 393 -0.46 1.42 21.44
CA PRO A 393 -1.35 1.75 22.54
C PRO A 393 -1.87 3.19 22.48
N ALA A 394 -3.13 3.38 22.87
CA ALA A 394 -3.78 4.71 22.94
C ALA A 394 -3.02 5.72 23.83
N ALA A 395 -2.32 5.23 24.86
CA ALA A 395 -1.52 6.06 25.76
C ALA A 395 -0.29 6.72 25.08
N SER A 396 0.14 6.21 23.93
CA SER A 396 1.27 6.72 23.15
C SER A 396 0.86 7.09 21.72
N ILE A 397 -0.41 7.46 21.52
CA ILE A 397 -0.95 7.76 20.18
C ILE A 397 -0.27 8.96 19.52
N ASP A 398 0.29 9.89 20.30
CA ASP A 398 1.09 11.00 19.76
C ASP A 398 2.35 10.49 19.04
N SER A 399 3.05 9.53 19.64
CA SER A 399 4.21 8.86 19.04
C SER A 399 3.84 8.03 17.82
N THR A 400 2.71 7.31 17.85
CA THR A 400 2.29 6.49 16.69
C THR A 400 1.88 7.37 15.51
N LEU A 401 1.15 8.46 15.76
CA LEU A 401 0.79 9.45 14.74
C LEU A 401 2.03 10.08 14.09
N GLU A 402 3.08 10.37 14.86
CA GLU A 402 4.32 10.93 14.32
C GLU A 402 5.06 9.95 13.38
N ALA A 403 4.91 8.65 13.60
CA ALA A 403 5.51 7.60 12.78
C ALA A 403 4.66 7.21 11.54
N LEU A 404 3.39 7.62 11.48
CA LEU A 404 2.53 7.36 10.32
C LEU A 404 2.89 8.27 9.15
N LYS A 405 2.87 7.68 7.96
CA LYS A 405 3.06 8.35 6.67
C LYS A 405 1.83 8.15 5.78
N GLN A 406 1.69 9.02 4.80
CA GLN A 406 0.68 8.93 3.75
C GLN A 406 1.22 9.47 2.43
N ASP A 407 0.55 9.17 1.33
CA ASP A 407 0.88 9.76 0.03
C ASP A 407 0.68 11.28 0.04
N ASP A 408 1.52 12.00 -0.70
CA ASP A 408 1.52 13.46 -0.77
C ASP A 408 0.57 14.04 -1.84
N GLY A 409 -0.25 13.17 -2.45
CA GLY A 409 -1.21 13.50 -3.50
C GLY A 409 -0.61 13.79 -4.87
N LEU A 410 0.71 13.62 -5.04
CA LEU A 410 1.38 13.78 -6.33
C LEU A 410 1.61 12.44 -7.01
N GLU A 411 1.52 12.43 -8.34
CA GLU A 411 1.76 11.20 -9.11
C GLU A 411 3.22 11.03 -9.53
N ALA A 412 3.86 10.02 -8.93
CA ALA A 412 5.30 9.78 -9.00
C ALA A 412 5.85 9.56 -10.41
N CYS A 413 5.03 9.03 -11.32
CA CYS A 413 5.44 8.75 -12.70
C CYS A 413 5.57 10.00 -13.57
N VAL A 414 5.06 11.16 -13.12
CA VAL A 414 5.04 12.42 -13.89
C VAL A 414 5.57 13.60 -13.08
N ARG A 415 6.32 13.32 -12.00
CA ARG A 415 6.85 14.32 -11.06
C ARG A 415 8.33 14.08 -10.76
N VAL A 416 9.00 15.14 -10.31
CA VAL A 416 10.34 15.01 -9.75
C VAL A 416 10.22 14.22 -8.46
N ALA A 417 11.06 13.21 -8.28
CA ALA A 417 10.93 12.31 -7.15
C ALA A 417 12.01 12.55 -6.08
N TRP A 418 11.59 12.65 -4.83
CA TRP A 418 12.42 12.59 -3.64
C TRP A 418 12.23 11.22 -3.00
N MET A 419 13.32 10.46 -2.86
CA MET A 419 13.22 9.03 -2.54
C MET A 419 14.43 8.49 -1.77
N PRO A 420 14.30 7.38 -1.03
CA PRO A 420 15.46 6.67 -0.53
C PRO A 420 16.28 6.10 -1.69
N ALA A 421 17.58 5.96 -1.49
CA ALA A 421 18.49 5.38 -2.49
C ALA A 421 18.09 3.95 -2.91
N SER A 422 17.42 3.20 -2.02
CA SER A 422 16.86 1.88 -2.32
C SER A 422 15.72 1.94 -3.35
N ALA A 423 14.82 2.92 -3.25
CA ALA A 423 13.76 3.13 -4.24
C ALA A 423 14.34 3.58 -5.59
N LEU A 424 15.37 4.44 -5.57
CA LEU A 424 16.11 4.83 -6.78
C LEU A 424 16.79 3.63 -7.44
N ALA A 425 17.34 2.72 -6.65
CA ALA A 425 17.95 1.51 -7.18
C ALA A 425 16.92 0.62 -7.89
N ALA A 426 15.67 0.58 -7.43
CA ALA A 426 14.58 -0.16 -8.07
C ALA A 426 13.98 0.56 -9.29
N SER A 427 13.87 1.89 -9.23
CA SER A 427 13.33 2.78 -10.26
C SER A 427 14.36 3.88 -10.59
N PRO A 428 15.37 3.57 -11.44
CA PRO A 428 16.42 4.52 -11.78
C PRO A 428 15.89 5.66 -12.64
N ARG A 429 16.40 6.88 -12.37
CA ARG A 429 16.14 8.07 -13.19
C ARG A 429 17.38 8.48 -13.96
N ARG A 430 17.18 9.17 -15.08
CA ARG A 430 18.25 9.64 -15.95
C ARG A 430 19.10 10.74 -15.31
N PHE A 431 18.46 11.67 -14.59
CA PHE A 431 19.12 12.75 -13.88
C PHE A 431 18.94 12.54 -12.37
N VAL A 432 20.05 12.35 -11.67
CA VAL A 432 20.04 12.02 -10.22
C VAL A 432 20.91 13.00 -9.45
N ARG A 433 20.41 13.48 -8.33
CA ARG A 433 21.17 14.14 -7.28
C ARG A 433 21.16 13.28 -6.02
N LEU A 434 22.32 12.75 -5.65
CA LEU A 434 22.51 12.13 -4.34
C LEU A 434 22.88 13.19 -3.31
N ILE A 435 22.25 13.15 -2.14
CA ILE A 435 22.52 14.06 -1.02
C ILE A 435 22.75 13.29 0.28
N GLY A 436 23.30 13.95 1.28
CA GLY A 436 23.58 13.36 2.58
C GLY A 436 24.72 12.33 2.53
N LEU A 437 25.64 12.48 1.56
CA LEU A 437 26.81 11.60 1.39
C LEU A 437 27.94 11.87 2.40
N ASN A 438 27.64 12.60 3.47
CA ASN A 438 28.59 12.86 4.54
C ASN A 438 28.72 11.61 5.43
N ASP A 439 29.92 11.34 5.93
CA ASP A 439 30.19 10.27 6.89
C ASP A 439 29.54 10.64 8.24
N VAL A 440 28.25 10.32 8.40
CA VAL A 440 27.53 10.65 9.63
C VAL A 440 27.91 9.63 10.70
N THR A 441 28.71 10.09 11.67
CA THR A 441 28.93 9.35 12.91
C THR A 441 27.55 9.15 13.58
N PRO A 442 27.12 7.90 13.86
CA PRO A 442 25.80 7.65 14.42
C PRO A 442 25.58 8.43 15.72
N SER A 443 24.35 8.88 15.98
CA SER A 443 24.03 9.51 17.26
C SER A 443 24.29 8.52 18.42
N LYS A 444 24.76 9.02 19.57
CA LYS A 444 25.05 8.17 20.76
C LYS A 444 23.83 7.40 21.29
N SER A 445 22.62 7.83 20.92
CA SER A 445 21.35 7.18 21.27
C SER A 445 20.91 6.12 20.26
N ALA A 446 21.56 6.03 19.09
CA ALA A 446 21.27 5.00 18.12
C ALA A 446 21.78 3.64 18.64
N TRP A 447 21.00 2.58 18.45
CA TRP A 447 21.35 1.23 18.87
C TRP A 447 22.71 0.77 18.33
N ILE A 448 23.10 1.24 17.15
CA ILE A 448 24.42 0.99 16.54
C ILE A 448 25.58 1.59 17.33
N GLY A 449 25.33 2.63 18.15
CA GLY A 449 26.31 3.17 19.09
C GLY A 449 26.43 2.35 20.39
N LEU A 450 25.51 1.40 20.64
CA LEU A 450 25.53 0.49 21.80
C LEU A 450 26.16 -0.87 21.48
N VAL A 451 26.37 -1.18 20.20
CA VAL A 451 26.94 -2.45 19.75
C VAL A 451 28.20 -2.16 18.95
N ASP A 452 29.35 -2.63 19.41
CA ASP A 452 30.58 -2.61 18.61
C ASP A 452 30.46 -3.66 17.49
N LEU A 453 29.91 -3.25 16.36
CA LEU A 453 29.77 -4.09 15.16
C LEU A 453 31.11 -4.27 14.42
N SER A 454 32.23 -3.79 14.98
CA SER A 454 33.53 -3.82 14.32
C SER A 454 33.48 -3.21 12.90
N ILE A 455 32.67 -2.17 12.70
CA ILE A 455 32.54 -1.48 11.40
C ILE A 455 33.92 -0.99 10.92
N ALA A 456 34.75 -0.54 11.86
CA ALA A 456 36.14 -0.15 11.58
C ALA A 456 37.03 -1.31 11.09
N ALA A 457 36.61 -2.57 11.30
CA ALA A 457 37.28 -3.76 10.78
C ALA A 457 36.67 -4.28 9.47
N LEU A 458 35.54 -3.72 9.02
CA LEU A 458 35.04 -3.98 7.68
C LEU A 458 36.00 -3.34 6.66
N PRO A 459 36.17 -3.96 5.47
CA PRO A 459 36.90 -3.32 4.39
C PRO A 459 36.27 -1.95 4.11
N ALA A 460 37.08 -0.89 4.19
CA ALA A 460 36.63 0.44 3.78
C ALA A 460 36.16 0.37 2.32
N ILE A 461 35.10 1.11 1.98
CA ILE A 461 34.73 1.32 0.58
C ILE A 461 35.97 1.86 -0.13
N ASP A 462 36.41 1.19 -1.18
CA ASP A 462 37.52 1.65 -2.00
C ASP A 462 37.08 2.88 -2.79
N ALA A 463 37.31 4.04 -2.17
CA ALA A 463 36.93 5.31 -2.76
C ALA A 463 37.86 5.75 -3.91
N SER A 464 38.94 5.01 -4.19
CA SER A 464 39.90 5.34 -5.24
C SER A 464 39.32 5.24 -6.66
N HIS A 465 38.19 4.54 -6.80
CA HIS A 465 37.43 4.46 -8.04
C HIS A 465 36.40 5.58 -8.23
N PHE A 466 36.10 6.37 -7.19
CA PHE A 466 35.31 7.59 -7.35
C PHE A 466 36.23 8.70 -7.84
N PRO A 467 35.86 9.42 -8.92
CA PRO A 467 36.59 10.61 -9.30
C PRO A 467 36.44 11.62 -8.17
N LEU A 468 37.49 11.78 -7.36
CA LEU A 468 37.65 12.93 -6.47
C LEU A 468 37.94 14.15 -7.35
N ASP A 469 36.92 14.61 -8.07
CA ASP A 469 36.97 15.94 -8.66
C ASP A 469 37.20 16.95 -7.53
N ASN A 470 37.93 18.03 -7.85
CA ASN A 470 38.03 19.16 -6.94
C ASN A 470 36.62 19.61 -6.57
N PHE A 471 36.26 19.49 -5.29
CA PHE A 471 34.99 19.98 -4.79
C PHE A 471 34.89 21.47 -5.13
N VAL A 472 33.94 21.80 -6.00
CA VAL A 472 33.54 23.19 -6.17
C VAL A 472 32.66 23.48 -4.97
N ALA A 473 33.18 24.26 -4.02
CA ALA A 473 32.33 24.86 -3.00
C ALA A 473 31.20 25.57 -3.74
N ALA A 474 29.95 25.34 -3.34
CA ALA A 474 28.83 26.12 -3.85
C ALA A 474 29.13 27.59 -3.50
N GLY A 475 29.71 28.34 -4.45
CA GLY A 475 30.03 29.74 -4.24
C GLY A 475 28.73 30.52 -4.13
N ASP A 476 28.76 31.61 -3.37
CA ASP A 476 27.77 32.68 -3.48
C ASP A 476 27.87 33.27 -4.89
N THR A 477 27.29 32.59 -5.87
CA THR A 477 27.05 33.17 -7.18
C THR A 477 25.96 34.21 -6.99
N ASP A 478 26.23 35.45 -7.37
CA ASP A 478 25.23 36.53 -7.32
C ASP A 478 23.99 36.07 -8.08
N ASN A 479 22.89 35.87 -7.35
CA ASN A 479 21.62 35.50 -7.93
C ASN A 479 21.04 36.69 -8.71
N ASN A 480 21.36 36.74 -10.00
CA ASN A 480 20.88 37.77 -10.92
C ASN A 480 19.46 37.49 -11.46
N GLN A 481 18.76 36.47 -10.94
CA GLN A 481 17.40 36.15 -11.36
C GLN A 481 16.42 37.19 -10.82
N THR A 482 15.65 37.82 -11.72
CA THR A 482 14.58 38.74 -11.32
C THR A 482 13.33 37.98 -10.88
N ARG A 483 12.47 38.64 -10.10
CA ARG A 483 11.16 38.09 -9.72
C ARG A 483 10.31 37.75 -10.95
N GLU A 484 10.33 38.61 -11.98
CA GLU A 484 9.60 38.33 -13.23
C GLU A 484 10.17 37.10 -13.96
N GLY A 485 11.51 36.96 -14.01
CA GLY A 485 12.16 35.80 -14.61
C GLY A 485 11.79 34.49 -13.90
N PHE A 486 11.83 34.49 -12.57
CA PHE A 486 11.42 33.33 -11.77
C PHE A 486 9.94 32.97 -11.99
N ALA A 487 9.05 33.96 -12.07
CA ALA A 487 7.63 33.73 -12.34
C ALA A 487 7.38 33.21 -13.76
N ALA A 488 8.10 33.74 -14.76
CA ALA A 488 8.01 33.28 -16.15
C ALA A 488 8.47 31.82 -16.29
N GLU A 489 9.59 31.46 -15.65
CA GLU A 489 10.04 30.07 -15.57
C GLU A 489 9.02 29.17 -14.88
N ALA A 490 8.44 29.61 -13.75
CA ALA A 490 7.44 28.83 -13.04
C ALA A 490 6.20 28.57 -13.93
N SER A 491 5.77 29.58 -14.69
CA SER A 491 4.68 29.42 -15.65
C SER A 491 5.04 28.46 -16.79
N ALA A 492 6.28 28.51 -17.31
CA ALA A 492 6.74 27.62 -18.36
C ALA A 492 6.85 26.16 -17.89
N ILE A 493 7.32 25.96 -16.65
CA ILE A 493 7.36 24.64 -16.00
C ILE A 493 5.92 24.12 -15.83
N GLY A 494 5.03 24.94 -15.27
CA GLY A 494 3.61 24.59 -15.09
C GLY A 494 2.91 24.22 -16.39
N ALA A 495 3.17 24.95 -17.49
CA ALA A 495 2.57 24.67 -18.80
C ALA A 495 3.04 23.33 -19.42
N ARG A 496 4.17 22.77 -18.97
CA ARG A 496 4.69 21.47 -19.40
C ARG A 496 4.28 20.32 -18.47
N GLN A 497 3.62 20.62 -17.35
CA GLN A 497 3.23 19.58 -16.41
C GLN A 497 2.14 18.69 -17.02
N VAL A 498 2.41 17.39 -16.99
CA VAL A 498 1.41 16.37 -17.33
C VAL A 498 0.62 16.06 -16.07
N ARG A 499 -0.71 16.13 -16.15
CA ARG A 499 -1.59 15.57 -15.12
C ARG A 499 -1.85 14.11 -15.47
N LEU A 500 -1.62 13.22 -14.51
CA LEU A 500 -1.95 11.80 -14.62
C LEU A 500 -2.95 11.48 -13.51
N SER A 501 -4.03 10.79 -13.85
CA SER A 501 -4.96 10.21 -12.88
C SER A 501 -5.09 8.72 -13.13
N TRP A 502 -5.16 7.96 -12.03
CA TRP A 502 -5.37 6.53 -12.08
C TRP A 502 -6.81 6.20 -11.75
N LEU A 503 -7.42 5.40 -12.60
CA LEU A 503 -8.75 4.85 -12.41
C LEU A 503 -8.69 3.33 -12.35
N ALA A 504 -9.55 2.75 -11.52
CA ALA A 504 -9.82 1.32 -11.54
C ALA A 504 -11.31 1.09 -11.80
N PRO A 505 -11.70 0.18 -12.72
CA PRO A 505 -13.08 -0.28 -12.80
C PRO A 505 -13.51 -0.83 -11.45
N SER A 506 -14.62 -0.31 -10.95
CA SER A 506 -15.17 -0.71 -9.66
C SER A 506 -15.46 -2.21 -9.66
N ARG A 507 -15.04 -2.89 -8.59
CA ARG A 507 -15.45 -4.26 -8.24
C ARG A 507 -16.60 -4.28 -7.24
N ASP A 508 -17.05 -3.12 -6.76
CA ASP A 508 -18.16 -3.02 -5.81
C ASP A 508 -19.49 -3.36 -6.48
N GLU A 509 -20.26 -4.23 -5.84
CA GLU A 509 -21.62 -4.56 -6.30
C GLU A 509 -22.68 -3.53 -5.88
N ASN A 510 -22.28 -2.48 -5.16
CA ASN A 510 -23.19 -1.44 -4.70
C ASN A 510 -23.63 -0.52 -5.86
N ALA A 511 -24.93 -0.55 -6.17
CA ALA A 511 -25.55 0.25 -7.23
C ALA A 511 -25.44 1.78 -7.05
N ALA A 512 -25.09 2.26 -5.85
CA ALA A 512 -24.84 3.68 -5.58
C ALA A 512 -23.37 4.10 -5.76
N GLY A 513 -22.47 3.15 -6.05
CA GLY A 513 -21.04 3.40 -6.22
C GLY A 513 -20.68 4.01 -7.57
N GLN A 514 -19.52 4.65 -7.65
CA GLN A 514 -18.95 5.08 -8.94
C GLN A 514 -18.46 3.85 -9.72
N VAL A 515 -18.58 3.91 -11.05
CA VAL A 515 -18.16 2.81 -11.96
C VAL A 515 -16.64 2.77 -12.11
N LEU A 516 -15.98 3.92 -12.01
CA LEU A 516 -14.54 4.08 -11.96
C LEU A 516 -14.21 4.80 -10.66
N HIS A 517 -13.28 4.26 -9.90
CA HIS A 517 -12.78 4.90 -8.68
C HIS A 517 -11.37 5.44 -8.94
N GLU A 518 -11.10 6.65 -8.47
CA GLU A 518 -9.72 7.09 -8.28
C GLU A 518 -9.09 6.25 -7.17
N GLU A 519 -7.83 5.82 -7.35
CA GLU A 519 -7.13 5.09 -6.29
C GLU A 519 -7.01 5.95 -5.02
N GLU A 520 -7.37 5.39 -3.86
CA GLU A 520 -7.31 6.10 -2.59
C GLU A 520 -5.86 6.31 -2.12
N ILE A 521 -5.61 7.45 -1.48
CA ILE A 521 -4.34 7.79 -0.83
C ILE A 521 -4.12 6.82 0.34
N ASP A 522 -2.97 6.16 0.43
CA ASP A 522 -2.73 5.15 1.47
C ASP A 522 -2.19 5.76 2.78
N ILE A 523 -2.29 5.05 3.91
CA ILE A 523 -1.69 5.41 5.21
C ILE A 523 -0.94 4.21 5.77
N TRP A 524 0.35 4.35 6.02
CA TRP A 524 1.20 3.26 6.50
C TRP A 524 2.14 3.71 7.63
N THR A 525 2.68 2.74 8.35
CA THR A 525 3.74 2.96 9.35
C THR A 525 5.09 3.12 8.66
N GLY A 526 5.85 4.16 9.01
CA GLY A 526 7.15 4.48 8.39
C GLY A 526 8.33 3.59 8.81
N THR A 527 8.11 2.34 9.23
CA THR A 527 9.18 1.37 9.50
C THR A 527 10.02 1.20 8.23
N GLY A 528 11.35 1.23 8.33
CA GLY A 528 12.30 1.52 7.24
C GLY A 528 12.37 0.57 6.04
N ASP A 529 11.46 -0.39 5.92
CA ASP A 529 11.17 -1.08 4.67
C ASP A 529 9.84 -0.49 4.17
N GLU A 530 9.81 0.17 3.01
CA GLU A 530 8.54 0.48 2.36
C GLU A 530 7.69 -0.79 2.39
N PRO A 531 6.47 -0.77 2.98
CA PRO A 531 5.57 -1.88 2.79
C PRO A 531 5.46 -2.05 1.27
N GLY A 532 5.73 -3.26 0.78
CA GLY A 532 5.28 -3.64 -0.55
C GLY A 532 3.78 -3.33 -0.62
N PRO A 533 3.23 -3.00 -1.80
CA PRO A 533 1.79 -2.79 -1.88
C PRO A 533 1.11 -3.98 -1.22
N GLU A 534 0.23 -3.70 -0.26
CA GLU A 534 -0.59 -4.74 0.33
C GLU A 534 -1.22 -5.50 -0.85
N PRO A 535 -1.26 -6.85 -0.81
CA PRO A 535 -1.94 -7.60 -1.87
C PRO A 535 -3.31 -6.95 -2.06
N ASP A 536 -3.65 -6.57 -3.30
CA ASP A 536 -4.94 -5.96 -3.64
C ASP A 536 -6.03 -6.83 -3.00
N VAL A 537 -6.51 -6.40 -1.84
CA VAL A 537 -7.49 -7.16 -1.08
C VAL A 537 -8.73 -7.10 -1.94
N PRO A 538 -9.29 -8.24 -2.39
CA PRO A 538 -10.49 -8.22 -3.21
C PRO A 538 -11.54 -7.35 -2.50
N THR A 539 -11.92 -6.26 -3.16
CA THR A 539 -12.91 -5.30 -2.69
C THR A 539 -14.23 -6.04 -2.43
N PRO A 540 -15.01 -5.66 -1.40
CA PRO A 540 -16.11 -6.47 -0.90
C PRO A 540 -17.28 -6.58 -1.90
N ILE A 541 -17.56 -7.82 -2.29
CA ILE A 541 -18.70 -8.27 -3.12
C ILE A 541 -19.93 -8.43 -2.18
N GLN A 542 -21.12 -7.94 -2.53
CA GLN A 542 -22.31 -7.97 -1.65
C GLN A 542 -23.47 -8.80 -2.23
N GLY A 543 -23.29 -10.12 -2.13
CA GLY A 543 -24.32 -11.16 -2.16
C GLY A 543 -23.89 -12.32 -1.27
N GLY A 544 -23.97 -12.15 0.07
CA GLY A 544 -23.23 -12.99 1.03
C GLY A 544 -21.73 -12.96 0.74
N ARG A 545 -21.01 -11.97 1.29
CA ARG A 545 -19.61 -11.62 0.96
C ARG A 545 -18.72 -12.84 0.73
N GLU A 546 -18.76 -13.79 1.64
CA GLU A 546 -17.92 -14.98 1.66
C GLU A 546 -18.33 -16.00 0.58
N ARG A 547 -19.63 -16.10 0.29
CA ARG A 547 -20.17 -16.95 -0.78
C ARG A 547 -19.68 -16.48 -2.15
N GLY A 548 -19.81 -15.18 -2.45
CA GLY A 548 -19.36 -14.60 -3.71
C GLY A 548 -17.85 -14.83 -3.95
N LEU A 549 -17.03 -14.60 -2.93
CA LEU A 549 -15.60 -14.85 -2.96
C LEU A 549 -15.26 -16.31 -3.29
N ILE A 550 -15.95 -17.27 -2.68
CA ILE A 550 -15.71 -18.70 -2.95
C ILE A 550 -16.14 -19.07 -4.37
N LEU A 551 -17.27 -18.56 -4.87
CA LEU A 551 -17.73 -18.83 -6.24
C LEU A 551 -16.74 -18.30 -7.28
N HIS A 552 -16.25 -17.07 -7.10
CA HIS A 552 -15.20 -16.50 -7.95
C HIS A 552 -13.94 -17.35 -7.91
N LYS A 553 -13.50 -17.74 -6.71
CA LYS A 553 -12.29 -18.54 -6.55
C LYS A 553 -12.41 -19.93 -7.19
N LEU A 554 -13.57 -20.59 -7.06
CA LEU A 554 -13.81 -21.87 -7.72
C LEU A 554 -13.84 -21.73 -9.24
N MET A 555 -14.45 -20.67 -9.78
CA MET A 555 -14.42 -20.39 -11.23
C MET A 555 -12.99 -20.15 -11.72
N GLU A 556 -12.19 -19.36 -11.00
CA GLU A 556 -10.76 -19.17 -11.29
C GLU A 556 -10.04 -20.52 -11.31
N GLU A 557 -10.14 -21.32 -10.24
CA GLU A 557 -9.41 -22.57 -10.09
C GLU A 557 -9.81 -23.64 -11.11
N VAL A 558 -11.07 -23.64 -11.57
CA VAL A 558 -11.48 -24.51 -12.68
C VAL A 558 -10.85 -24.06 -13.99
N LEU A 559 -10.80 -22.75 -14.26
CA LEU A 559 -10.26 -22.20 -15.50
C LEU A 559 -8.72 -22.27 -15.55
N THR A 560 -8.04 -22.22 -14.41
CA THR A 560 -6.58 -22.42 -14.30
C THR A 560 -6.18 -23.89 -14.20
N GLY A 561 -7.15 -24.80 -14.05
CA GLY A 561 -6.92 -26.25 -13.92
C GLY A 561 -6.41 -26.68 -12.54
N GLU A 562 -6.56 -25.82 -11.53
CA GLU A 562 -6.28 -26.11 -10.11
C GLU A 562 -7.36 -26.99 -9.46
N CYS A 563 -8.59 -26.94 -9.98
CA CYS A 563 -9.71 -27.76 -9.54
C CYS A 563 -10.39 -28.41 -10.75
N GLU A 564 -10.68 -29.70 -10.66
CA GLU A 564 -11.51 -30.37 -11.66
C GLU A 564 -12.97 -29.90 -11.55
N ASP A 565 -13.69 -29.87 -12.67
CA ASP A 565 -15.09 -29.42 -12.74
C ASP A 565 -16.12 -30.48 -12.32
N SER A 566 -15.66 -31.62 -11.82
CA SER A 566 -16.54 -32.66 -11.29
C SER A 566 -17.25 -32.18 -10.02
N SER A 567 -18.51 -32.56 -9.83
CA SER A 567 -19.29 -32.16 -8.65
C SER A 567 -18.60 -32.54 -7.34
N THR A 568 -17.93 -33.71 -7.29
CA THR A 568 -17.19 -34.18 -6.11
C THR A 568 -15.97 -33.31 -5.83
N SER A 569 -15.18 -33.00 -6.87
CA SER A 569 -13.97 -32.18 -6.77
C SER A 569 -14.31 -30.75 -6.34
N LEU A 570 -15.34 -30.16 -6.96
CA LEU A 570 -15.86 -28.83 -6.62
C LEU A 570 -16.35 -28.74 -5.18
N ARG A 571 -17.12 -29.74 -4.72
CA ARG A 571 -17.62 -29.78 -3.34
C ARG A 571 -16.45 -29.85 -2.35
N ALA A 572 -15.52 -30.78 -2.55
CA ALA A 572 -14.37 -30.93 -1.68
C ALA A 572 -13.53 -29.64 -1.64
N ARG A 573 -13.36 -28.99 -2.79
CA ARG A 573 -12.63 -27.71 -2.84
C ARG A 573 -13.38 -26.59 -2.14
N ALA A 574 -14.70 -26.50 -2.31
CA ALA A 574 -15.53 -25.52 -1.60
C ALA A 574 -15.42 -25.67 -0.08
N GLU A 575 -15.42 -26.91 0.45
CA GLU A 575 -15.21 -27.16 1.89
C GLU A 575 -13.86 -26.60 2.38
N VAL A 576 -12.78 -26.82 1.62
CA VAL A 576 -11.46 -26.26 1.95
C VAL A 576 -11.47 -24.73 1.93
N LEU A 577 -12.12 -24.11 0.94
CA LEU A 577 -12.19 -22.66 0.82
C LEU A 577 -13.03 -22.00 1.94
N ILE A 578 -14.12 -22.66 2.37
CA ILE A 578 -14.92 -22.21 3.53
C ILE A 578 -14.06 -22.19 4.81
N LEU A 579 -13.33 -23.28 5.06
CA LEU A 579 -12.44 -23.39 6.22
C LEU A 579 -11.30 -22.36 6.17
N ALA A 580 -10.77 -22.07 4.98
CA ALA A 580 -9.75 -21.05 4.78
C ALA A 580 -10.23 -19.62 5.08
N LEU A 581 -11.56 -19.38 5.12
CA LEU A 581 -12.13 -18.11 5.60
C LEU A 581 -12.43 -18.11 7.10
N GLY A 582 -12.00 -19.14 7.84
CA GLY A 582 -12.31 -19.30 9.26
C GLY A 582 -13.76 -19.66 9.54
N MET A 583 -14.50 -20.13 8.53
CA MET A 583 -15.92 -20.47 8.63
C MET A 583 -16.11 -21.99 8.64
N SER A 584 -17.25 -22.43 9.16
CA SER A 584 -17.66 -23.84 9.16
C SER A 584 -18.64 -24.12 8.03
N PRO A 585 -18.44 -25.18 7.22
CA PRO A 585 -19.42 -25.60 6.21
C PRO A 585 -20.78 -25.94 6.83
N SER A 586 -21.84 -25.46 6.20
CA SER A 586 -23.25 -25.77 6.54
C SER A 586 -23.81 -26.83 5.60
N THR A 587 -24.68 -27.70 6.11
CA THR A 587 -25.46 -28.62 5.29
C THR A 587 -26.68 -27.95 4.64
N ASP A 588 -27.12 -26.81 5.18
CA ASP A 588 -28.26 -26.04 4.69
C ASP A 588 -27.80 -24.63 4.24
N PRO A 589 -27.92 -24.27 2.95
CA PRO A 589 -27.55 -22.95 2.45
C PRO A 589 -28.38 -21.81 3.07
N ALA A 590 -29.54 -22.09 3.66
CA ALA A 590 -30.31 -21.08 4.39
C ALA A 590 -29.67 -20.67 5.73
N ASN A 591 -28.80 -21.52 6.28
CA ASN A 591 -28.19 -21.34 7.61
C ASN A 591 -26.68 -21.07 7.57
N GLY A 592 -26.06 -21.04 6.39
CA GLY A 592 -24.62 -20.78 6.24
C GLY A 592 -24.08 -21.21 4.87
N LEU A 593 -22.74 -21.20 4.72
CA LEU A 593 -22.08 -21.57 3.46
C LEU A 593 -22.16 -23.08 3.20
N SER A 594 -22.91 -23.49 2.18
CA SER A 594 -23.03 -24.89 1.79
C SER A 594 -22.10 -25.22 0.63
N ALA A 595 -21.18 -26.17 0.84
CA ALA A 595 -20.28 -26.65 -0.20
C ALA A 595 -21.01 -27.31 -1.38
N ASP A 596 -22.13 -27.99 -1.12
CA ASP A 596 -22.99 -28.56 -2.16
C ASP A 596 -23.63 -27.48 -3.02
N GLU A 597 -24.16 -26.42 -2.39
CA GLU A 597 -24.76 -25.29 -3.11
C GLU A 597 -23.73 -24.58 -3.99
N LEU A 598 -22.56 -24.29 -3.45
CA LEU A 598 -21.46 -23.65 -4.16
C LEU A 598 -21.01 -24.49 -5.37
N ALA A 599 -20.80 -25.79 -5.17
CA ALA A 599 -20.42 -26.71 -6.23
C ALA A 599 -21.49 -26.80 -7.32
N LEU A 600 -22.76 -26.93 -6.94
CA LEU A 600 -23.88 -26.98 -7.88
C LEU A 600 -24.00 -25.68 -8.68
N CYS A 601 -23.78 -24.52 -8.04
CA CYS A 601 -23.81 -23.22 -8.69
C CYS A 601 -22.71 -23.10 -9.76
N VAL A 602 -21.48 -23.51 -9.45
CA VAL A 602 -20.36 -23.55 -10.41
C VAL A 602 -20.65 -24.54 -11.54
N SER A 603 -21.05 -25.79 -11.23
CA SER A 603 -21.36 -26.80 -12.25
C SER A 603 -22.45 -26.32 -13.21
N ARG A 604 -23.53 -25.71 -12.71
CA ARG A 604 -24.59 -25.14 -13.56
C ARG A 604 -24.05 -24.03 -14.46
N THR A 605 -23.24 -23.14 -13.91
CA THR A 605 -22.64 -22.02 -14.65
C THR A 605 -21.76 -22.53 -15.80
N LEU A 606 -20.93 -23.55 -15.55
CA LEU A 606 -20.05 -24.16 -16.56
C LEU A 606 -20.81 -24.89 -17.67
N THR A 607 -22.08 -25.26 -17.46
CA THR A 607 -22.93 -25.92 -18.48
C THR A 607 -23.73 -24.96 -19.35
N LEU A 608 -23.67 -23.65 -19.09
CA LEU A 608 -24.36 -22.65 -19.91
C LEU A 608 -23.78 -22.68 -21.35
N PRO A 609 -24.62 -22.73 -22.41
CA PRO A 609 -24.14 -22.93 -23.79
C PRO A 609 -23.07 -21.92 -24.23
N GLU A 610 -23.23 -20.65 -23.88
CA GLU A 610 -22.30 -19.57 -24.19
C GLU A 610 -20.97 -19.76 -23.44
N ILE A 611 -21.00 -20.20 -22.19
CA ILE A 611 -19.80 -20.48 -21.40
C ILE A 611 -19.09 -21.73 -21.93
N VAL A 612 -19.83 -22.80 -22.26
CA VAL A 612 -19.28 -24.01 -22.87
C VAL A 612 -18.51 -23.68 -24.16
N ALA A 613 -19.06 -22.79 -24.99
CA ALA A 613 -18.42 -22.37 -26.23
C ALA A 613 -17.10 -21.59 -25.99
N LEU A 614 -17.06 -20.74 -24.97
CA LEU A 614 -15.90 -19.88 -24.67
C LEU A 614 -14.83 -20.58 -23.82
N ARG A 615 -15.24 -21.54 -22.98
CA ARG A 615 -14.41 -22.13 -21.92
C ARG A 615 -13.02 -22.60 -22.35
N PRO A 616 -12.80 -23.24 -23.52
CA PRO A 616 -11.46 -23.66 -23.93
C PRO A 616 -10.46 -22.51 -24.11
N ALA A 617 -10.94 -21.28 -24.26
CA ALA A 617 -10.14 -20.07 -24.49
C ALA A 617 -10.26 -19.02 -23.36
N LEU A 618 -11.04 -19.30 -22.30
CA LEU A 618 -11.20 -18.37 -21.18
C LEU A 618 -9.95 -18.34 -20.30
N LEU A 619 -9.52 -17.13 -19.96
CA LEU A 619 -8.43 -16.82 -19.05
C LEU A 619 -9.02 -16.10 -17.83
N ALA A 620 -8.93 -16.72 -16.65
CA ALA A 620 -9.50 -16.16 -15.41
C ALA A 620 -8.59 -15.15 -14.72
N GLU A 621 -9.11 -14.14 -14.02
CA GLU A 621 -8.33 -13.12 -13.30
C GLU A 621 -7.22 -12.51 -14.19
N PHE A 622 -7.64 -11.94 -15.31
CA PHE A 622 -6.71 -11.44 -16.33
C PHE A 622 -6.49 -9.92 -16.17
N PRO A 623 -5.25 -9.46 -15.91
CA PRO A 623 -4.95 -8.03 -15.82
C PRO A 623 -5.17 -7.32 -17.15
N VAL A 624 -5.76 -6.14 -17.08
CA VAL A 624 -5.96 -5.27 -18.23
C VAL A 624 -5.44 -3.88 -17.90
N TYR A 625 -4.91 -3.19 -18.91
CA TYR A 625 -4.37 -1.84 -18.77
C TYR A 625 -4.77 -0.96 -19.95
N ALA A 626 -4.98 0.33 -19.72
CA ALA A 626 -5.20 1.31 -20.77
C ALA A 626 -4.66 2.68 -20.37
N LEU A 627 -4.16 3.44 -21.33
CA LEU A 627 -3.79 4.84 -21.15
C LEU A 627 -4.54 5.67 -22.19
N ARG A 628 -5.29 6.67 -21.73
CA ARG A 628 -6.08 7.57 -22.58
C ARG A 628 -5.69 9.02 -22.36
N GLN A 629 -5.71 9.80 -23.43
CA GLN A 629 -5.59 11.25 -23.35
C GLN A 629 -6.99 11.86 -23.24
N GLU A 630 -7.22 12.64 -22.20
CA GLU A 630 -8.44 13.42 -21.99
C GLU A 630 -8.11 14.92 -21.90
N ASP A 631 -9.13 15.77 -21.92
CA ASP A 631 -8.98 17.23 -21.87
C ASP A 631 -8.22 17.70 -20.60
N ALA A 632 -8.35 16.97 -19.50
CA ALA A 632 -7.75 17.28 -18.21
C ALA A 632 -6.34 16.69 -17.99
N GLY A 633 -5.86 15.81 -18.90
CA GLY A 633 -4.59 15.11 -18.76
C GLY A 633 -4.62 13.66 -19.26
N LEU A 634 -3.64 12.87 -18.82
CA LEU A 634 -3.60 11.43 -19.05
C LEU A 634 -4.44 10.70 -18.00
N VAL A 635 -5.21 9.72 -18.44
CA VAL A 635 -5.96 8.80 -17.58
C VAL A 635 -5.42 7.41 -17.79
N ALA A 636 -4.73 6.87 -16.79
CA ALA A 636 -4.31 5.47 -16.76
C ALA A 636 -5.39 4.65 -16.07
N THR A 637 -5.70 3.48 -16.63
CA THR A 637 -6.65 2.54 -16.05
C THR A 637 -5.98 1.18 -15.90
N ALA A 638 -6.08 0.59 -14.72
CA ALA A 638 -5.66 -0.77 -14.43
C ALA A 638 -6.82 -1.52 -13.79
N GLY A 639 -7.05 -2.76 -14.23
CA GLY A 639 -8.13 -3.59 -13.72
C GLY A 639 -7.81 -5.07 -13.90
N ILE A 640 -8.65 -5.92 -13.31
CA ILE A 640 -8.54 -7.38 -13.46
C ILE A 640 -9.93 -7.89 -13.82
N ALA A 641 -10.06 -8.42 -15.03
CA ALA A 641 -11.28 -9.05 -15.50
C ALA A 641 -11.41 -10.46 -14.91
N ASP A 642 -12.59 -10.81 -14.42
CA ASP A 642 -12.85 -12.12 -13.81
C ASP A 642 -12.54 -13.26 -14.78
N ALA A 643 -12.97 -13.13 -16.05
CA ALA A 643 -12.46 -13.93 -17.15
C ALA A 643 -12.56 -13.20 -18.50
N LEU A 644 -11.69 -13.56 -19.44
CA LEU A 644 -11.80 -13.08 -20.82
C LEU A 644 -11.25 -14.08 -21.83
N THR A 645 -11.58 -13.88 -23.10
CA THR A 645 -10.89 -14.54 -24.23
C THR A 645 -9.98 -13.55 -24.96
N ILE A 646 -8.97 -14.08 -25.62
CA ILE A 646 -8.07 -13.32 -26.51
C ILE A 646 -8.26 -13.76 -27.96
N ASP A 647 -8.13 -12.82 -28.89
CA ASP A 647 -8.17 -13.10 -30.31
C ASP A 647 -6.79 -13.56 -30.85
N ALA A 648 -6.72 -13.80 -32.17
CA ALA A 648 -5.49 -14.20 -32.84
C ALA A 648 -4.38 -13.11 -32.82
N ALA A 649 -4.75 -11.85 -32.59
CA ALA A 649 -3.82 -10.72 -32.42
C ALA A 649 -3.36 -10.57 -30.96
N GLY A 650 -3.89 -11.38 -30.04
CA GLY A 650 -3.57 -11.32 -28.61
C GLY A 650 -4.32 -10.21 -27.87
N GLN A 651 -5.39 -9.67 -28.45
CA GLN A 651 -6.22 -8.64 -27.83
C GLN A 651 -7.45 -9.25 -27.14
N PRO A 652 -7.93 -8.67 -26.03
CA PRO A 652 -9.18 -9.10 -25.40
C PRO A 652 -10.37 -9.04 -26.38
N ALA A 653 -11.15 -10.12 -26.46
CA ALA A 653 -12.27 -10.25 -27.40
C ALA A 653 -13.63 -10.33 -26.70
N VAL A 654 -13.75 -11.20 -25.70
CA VAL A 654 -14.97 -11.36 -24.88
C VAL A 654 -14.60 -11.20 -23.42
N ILE A 655 -15.34 -10.39 -22.68
CA ILE A 655 -15.19 -10.20 -21.23
C ILE A 655 -16.35 -10.89 -20.52
N VAL A 656 -16.04 -11.64 -19.46
CA VAL A 656 -17.02 -12.33 -18.64
C VAL A 656 -16.84 -11.89 -17.19
N ASP A 657 -17.95 -11.48 -16.58
CA ASP A 657 -18.02 -11.03 -15.19
C ASP A 657 -19.00 -11.95 -14.43
N TRP A 658 -18.53 -12.52 -13.33
CA TRP A 658 -19.28 -13.49 -12.54
C TRP A 658 -20.04 -12.77 -11.43
N LYS A 659 -21.36 -12.95 -11.34
CA LYS A 659 -22.16 -12.34 -10.29
C LYS A 659 -22.87 -13.38 -9.44
N SER A 660 -22.75 -13.23 -8.13
CA SER A 660 -23.24 -14.21 -7.17
C SER A 660 -24.70 -13.99 -6.75
N ASP A 661 -25.30 -12.84 -7.08
CA ASP A 661 -26.65 -12.45 -6.70
C ASP A 661 -27.71 -13.48 -7.11
N VAL A 662 -28.72 -13.64 -6.24
CA VAL A 662 -29.88 -14.50 -6.51
C VAL A 662 -30.91 -13.80 -7.39
N ALA A 663 -31.19 -12.52 -7.12
CA ALA A 663 -32.16 -11.71 -7.84
C ALA A 663 -31.80 -10.21 -7.71
N PRO A 664 -30.80 -9.72 -8.46
CA PRO A 664 -30.35 -8.33 -8.36
C PRO A 664 -31.46 -7.36 -8.82
N ALA A 665 -31.57 -6.23 -8.14
CA ALA A 665 -32.50 -5.17 -8.53
C ALA A 665 -32.10 -4.56 -9.89
N PRO A 666 -33.04 -3.94 -10.64
CA PRO A 666 -32.73 -3.33 -11.94
C PRO A 666 -31.58 -2.32 -11.90
N GLN A 667 -31.49 -1.51 -10.83
CA GLN A 667 -30.41 -0.53 -10.65
C GLN A 667 -29.04 -1.21 -10.50
N THR A 668 -28.97 -2.32 -9.78
CA THR A 668 -27.75 -3.15 -9.66
C THR A 668 -27.34 -3.73 -11.00
N LEU A 669 -28.32 -4.18 -11.81
CA LEU A 669 -28.07 -4.68 -13.16
C LEU A 669 -27.54 -3.60 -14.11
N ASP A 670 -28.03 -2.37 -13.99
CA ASP A 670 -27.53 -1.23 -14.77
C ASP A 670 -26.09 -0.88 -14.37
N HIS A 671 -25.77 -0.94 -13.08
CA HIS A 671 -24.41 -0.79 -12.57
C HIS A 671 -23.46 -1.85 -13.12
N TYR A 672 -23.85 -3.13 -13.09
CA TYR A 672 -23.05 -4.23 -13.68
C TYR A 672 -22.80 -4.03 -15.18
N ARG A 673 -23.81 -3.54 -15.92
CA ARG A 673 -23.63 -3.20 -17.35
C ARG A 673 -22.63 -2.08 -17.53
N ALA A 674 -22.63 -1.07 -16.67
CA ALA A 674 -21.69 0.03 -16.73
C ALA A 674 -20.26 -0.43 -16.41
N GLN A 675 -20.07 -1.28 -15.40
CA GLN A 675 -18.78 -1.88 -15.05
C GLN A 675 -18.20 -2.71 -16.21
N VAL A 676 -18.98 -3.66 -16.74
CA VAL A 676 -18.52 -4.48 -17.88
C VAL A 676 -18.24 -3.61 -19.10
N ARG A 677 -19.06 -2.59 -19.37
CA ARG A 677 -18.80 -1.65 -20.47
C ARG A 677 -17.51 -0.85 -20.30
N ALA A 678 -17.16 -0.47 -19.07
CA ALA A 678 -15.86 0.17 -18.80
C ALA A 678 -14.69 -0.75 -19.16
N TYR A 679 -14.79 -2.05 -18.86
CA TYR A 679 -13.80 -3.04 -19.29
C TYR A 679 -13.77 -3.22 -20.82
N LEU A 680 -14.92 -3.21 -21.51
CA LEU A 680 -14.97 -3.27 -22.98
C LEU A 680 -14.30 -2.03 -23.61
N ASP A 681 -14.66 -0.84 -23.16
CA ASP A 681 -14.12 0.43 -23.67
C ASP A 681 -12.62 0.57 -23.37
N MET A 682 -12.15 -0.02 -22.27
CA MET A 682 -10.75 -0.05 -21.88
C MET A 682 -9.89 -0.99 -22.74
N THR A 683 -10.45 -2.12 -23.16
CA THR A 683 -9.70 -3.20 -23.82
C THR A 683 -9.93 -3.28 -25.33
N GLY A 684 -10.98 -2.63 -25.84
CA GLY A 684 -11.44 -2.79 -27.23
C GLY A 684 -12.22 -4.08 -27.47
N ALA A 685 -12.55 -4.86 -26.43
CA ALA A 685 -13.31 -6.09 -26.56
C ALA A 685 -14.72 -5.83 -27.15
N VAL A 686 -15.17 -6.75 -28.01
CA VAL A 686 -16.39 -6.57 -28.81
C VAL A 686 -17.67 -7.03 -28.10
N GLN A 687 -17.53 -7.83 -27.04
CA GLN A 687 -18.66 -8.40 -26.32
C GLN A 687 -18.36 -8.58 -24.82
N GLY A 688 -19.29 -8.15 -23.98
CA GLY A 688 -19.30 -8.43 -22.55
C GLY A 688 -20.44 -9.37 -22.17
N LEU A 689 -20.21 -10.22 -21.18
CA LEU A 689 -21.18 -11.14 -20.61
C LEU A 689 -21.21 -10.97 -19.08
N ILE A 690 -22.38 -10.61 -18.54
CA ILE A 690 -22.64 -10.70 -17.10
C ILE A 690 -23.32 -12.04 -16.84
N VAL A 691 -22.74 -12.86 -15.97
CA VAL A 691 -23.24 -14.20 -15.66
C VAL A 691 -23.77 -14.22 -14.24
N LEU A 692 -25.10 -14.21 -14.09
CA LEU A 692 -25.76 -14.38 -12.81
C LEU A 692 -25.71 -15.86 -12.44
N MET A 693 -24.69 -16.27 -11.67
CA MET A 693 -24.36 -17.67 -11.41
C MET A 693 -25.50 -18.42 -10.70
N THR A 694 -26.13 -17.77 -9.71
CA THR A 694 -27.23 -18.38 -8.95
C THR A 694 -28.45 -18.63 -9.84
N GLY A 695 -28.82 -17.62 -10.62
CA GLY A 695 -29.92 -17.70 -11.58
C GLY A 695 -29.58 -18.50 -12.85
N ALA A 696 -28.31 -18.83 -13.09
CA ALA A 696 -27.78 -19.37 -14.34
C ALA A 696 -28.30 -18.59 -15.57
N THR A 697 -28.21 -17.27 -15.52
CA THR A 697 -28.69 -16.37 -16.57
C THR A 697 -27.54 -15.52 -17.10
N ILE A 698 -27.48 -15.34 -18.41
CA ILE A 698 -26.46 -14.52 -19.08
C ILE A 698 -27.10 -13.26 -19.64
N ILE A 699 -26.41 -12.14 -19.45
CA ILE A 699 -26.80 -10.84 -19.98
C ILE A 699 -25.66 -10.33 -20.85
N SER A 700 -25.93 -10.12 -22.14
CA SER A 700 -24.95 -9.53 -23.05
C SER A 700 -24.86 -8.01 -22.88
N VAL A 701 -23.64 -7.50 -22.94
CA VAL A 701 -23.29 -6.08 -22.90
C VAL A 701 -22.51 -5.75 -24.16
N SER A 702 -22.94 -4.72 -24.88
CA SER A 702 -22.21 -4.19 -26.03
C SER A 702 -21.33 -3.00 -25.61
N PRO A 703 -20.18 -2.79 -26.30
CA PRO A 703 -19.31 -1.64 -26.08
C PRO A 703 -20.04 -0.32 -26.38
N SER A 704 -19.47 0.79 -25.91
CA SER A 704 -20.01 2.12 -26.20
C SER A 704 -19.94 2.43 -27.70
N PRO A 705 -20.93 3.11 -28.30
CA PRO A 705 -20.96 3.39 -29.74
C PRO A 705 -19.80 4.25 -30.25
N ALA A 706 -19.07 4.94 -29.37
CA ALA A 706 -17.88 5.72 -29.73
C ALA A 706 -16.62 4.85 -29.98
N THR A 707 -16.61 3.60 -29.50
CA THR A 707 -15.43 2.70 -29.56
C THR A 707 -15.39 1.88 -30.86
N MET A 708 -16.44 1.94 -31.69
CA MET A 708 -16.54 1.19 -32.96
C MET A 708 -15.76 1.82 -34.13
N VAL A 709 -15.12 2.97 -33.92
CA VAL A 709 -14.35 3.69 -34.97
C VAL A 709 -12.97 4.05 -34.41
N ALA A 710 -12.10 3.05 -34.27
CA ALA A 710 -10.66 3.23 -34.10
C ALA A 710 -9.92 2.12 -34.85
#